data_AF-A0A8S7P6B9-F1
#
_entry.id   AF-A0A8S7P6B9-F1
#
_cell.length_a   1.000
_cell.length_b   1.000
_cell.length_c   1.000
_cell.angle_alpha   90.00
_cell.angle_beta   90.00
_cell.angle_gamma   90.00
#
_symmetry.space_group_name_H-M   'P 1'
#
loop_
_entity.id
_entity.type
_entity.pdbx_description
1 polymer ?
#
loop_
_entity_poly.entity_id
_entity_poly.type
_entity_poly.pdbx_seq_one_letter_code
_entity_poly.pdbx_strand_id
1 'polypeptide(L)'
;MNKLACLSGRFGRPGIVFIGVAALWWLITRYGAFLGAETRRDQILLLILLSLGLLFVCYLPVMKKYVQELTYRRRARKEQRLPDDEERLAQTPPRYVTVQDIRHTLRRQYGRFWGRKIRILLITGTASEVELLTPGLTEQFWQEEQGTLLLWGGDPSQPENADWLAALRRLRYRPADGIVWVTSGLSETLSAPLTEDALDRVSRAVSSCCERLGWRLPLYVWSLQESPDERGRITQPVGCLLPAECSSDKLKAQLQAMLPGLVAQGIQQICCAPRYYFLLSLAERFRRNIDAVVEPLSVLLRPYRQLLLAGIVFSPATVGGERSVRHRWRMDNRWEALPETVQQLPVRLQPSRTGHNWRRSLAVMAAILMMAQGTGMVVSFLANRSLVAEVQEQIRPAQNQQLSPAERLQALLNLQKSLARLQYREEHGAPWYLRAGMNQNADLLVVVMPLYAQNAHLLLRDAAAAHLEQQLRTFIRLPPDSPQRGKMAKAAYDQLRLYLMLAQPQHMEPAWFSRTLMREWPQRDGVSAVFWQANGPTLLAYYASGIITHPQWKLTADEELVSQSRTLLLRHLGTQNSDAMLYQKMLARVAHQFADMRLTDMTGDTDVSRLFFTDEVVPGMFTRQAWEEAVLPSIDTVINERREEMDWVLTDGRQKAPSPVSPEALRQRLTTRYFADFGNAWLNFLNSLHLRKAQMLSDVTEQLTLMADVRQSPLVALMNTLAVQGRTGQPREAVTDSLVKSARNLLSQEKQPVAVPESRLHGPLATTFGPVLALMDNQNNSADMLNLQTYLTRVTQVRLRLQQIAGSSDPQAMMQMLAQTVLQGKSVDLTDTRDYGSLTAAGLGQEWYGFGQTVFVRPMEQAWQQVLTPAAESLNARWRTAVVDGWNNAFSGRYPFKNVSSDASLPLLAKYLNTDTGRIARFLQNNLSGVLHREGSRWVPDTINTRGLTFNPAFLKAINTLSEIADVAFTTGNAGLHFELRPGTAAGVMQTTLITDNQKLIYVNQMPVWKRFTWPADTEAPGASLSWVSTQAGTRQYADLPGSWGLIRLLEMARRKAAPGVASGWSLSWQAQDGRMLNYTLRTEAGEGPLVLLKLRNFVLPETVFELSGTSAFTGNDEDAGDTVEETD
;
A
#
# COMPACT_ATOMS: atom_id res chain seq x y z
N MET A 1 10.17 -7.68 68.04
CA MET A 1 9.88 -6.24 68.19
C MET A 1 8.42 -6.04 67.75
N ASN A 2 7.37 -6.34 68.52
CA ASN A 2 6.97 -5.87 69.85
C ASN A 2 7.18 -4.36 70.08
N LYS A 3 6.05 -3.67 70.33
CA LYS A 3 5.84 -2.24 70.64
C LYS A 3 5.67 -1.28 69.44
N LEU A 4 4.48 -1.33 68.80
CA LEU A 4 3.80 -0.16 68.21
C LEU A 4 2.31 -0.43 67.86
N ALA A 5 1.70 -1.47 68.44
CA ALA A 5 0.31 -1.86 68.18
C ALA A 5 -0.71 -1.25 69.18
N CYS A 6 -0.32 -0.26 69.99
CA CYS A 6 -1.16 0.23 71.06
C CYS A 6 -1.08 1.76 71.17
N LEU A 7 -1.68 2.47 70.21
CA LEU A 7 -2.03 3.91 70.34
C LEU A 7 -3.04 4.43 69.29
N SER A 8 -3.60 3.60 68.40
CA SER A 8 -4.64 4.01 67.42
C SER A 8 -6.09 3.81 67.90
N GLY A 9 -6.30 3.64 69.21
CA GLY A 9 -7.60 3.31 69.80
C GLY A 9 -8.56 4.48 70.03
N ARG A 10 -8.22 5.73 69.67
CA ARG A 10 -9.08 6.90 69.96
C ARG A 10 -9.37 7.88 68.81
N PHE A 11 -8.87 7.63 67.60
CA PHE A 11 -9.32 8.32 66.39
C PHE A 11 -9.62 7.32 65.28
N GLY A 12 -10.88 6.89 65.19
CA GLY A 12 -11.36 6.03 64.11
C GLY A 12 -11.25 6.71 62.73
N ARG A 13 -11.65 5.97 61.68
CA ARG A 13 -11.74 6.38 60.25
C ARG A 13 -11.78 7.90 59.92
N PRO A 14 -12.53 8.78 60.61
CA PRO A 14 -12.41 10.24 60.43
C PRO A 14 -10.99 10.83 60.59
N GLY A 15 -10.13 10.31 61.46
CA GLY A 15 -8.77 10.82 61.67
C GLY A 15 -7.86 10.62 60.44
N ILE A 16 -8.02 9.50 59.74
CA ILE A 16 -7.28 9.22 58.49
C ILE A 16 -7.72 10.16 57.36
N VAL A 17 -9.02 10.50 57.31
CA VAL A 17 -9.55 11.47 56.33
C VAL A 17 -9.03 12.87 56.62
N PHE A 18 -8.98 13.30 57.87
CA PHE A 18 -8.43 14.61 58.25
C PHE A 18 -6.95 14.74 57.92
N ILE A 19 -6.15 13.70 58.19
CA ILE A 19 -4.73 13.66 57.83
C ILE A 19 -4.57 13.69 56.30
N GLY A 20 -5.42 12.97 55.57
CA GLY A 20 -5.44 12.99 54.09
C GLY A 20 -5.78 14.36 53.52
N VAL A 21 -6.76 15.07 54.09
CA VAL A 21 -7.15 16.43 53.65
C VAL A 21 -6.05 17.45 53.98
N ALA A 22 -5.39 17.33 55.14
CA ALA A 22 -4.27 18.20 55.50
C ALA A 22 -3.05 17.97 54.59
N ALA A 23 -2.76 16.71 54.24
CA ALA A 23 -1.70 16.36 53.30
C ALA A 23 -2.01 16.89 51.88
N LEU A 24 -3.27 16.79 51.44
CA LEU A 24 -3.72 17.35 50.16
C LEU A 24 -3.60 18.88 50.12
N TRP A 25 -3.97 19.57 51.20
CA TRP A 25 -3.80 21.03 51.30
C TRP A 25 -2.34 21.46 51.24
N TRP A 26 -1.45 20.74 51.93
CA TRP A 26 -0.01 20.99 51.86
C TRP A 26 0.55 20.75 50.45
N LEU A 27 0.08 19.71 49.75
CA LEU A 27 0.53 19.39 48.40
C LEU A 27 0.05 20.41 47.35
N ILE A 28 -1.20 20.87 47.48
CA ILE A 28 -1.78 21.92 46.63
C ILE A 28 -1.10 23.27 46.86
N THR A 29 -0.74 23.61 48.10
CA THR A 29 -0.06 24.89 48.39
C THR A 29 1.41 24.88 47.96
N ARG A 30 2.08 23.72 47.96
CA ARG A 30 3.49 23.58 47.54
C ARG A 30 3.66 23.43 46.03
N TYR A 31 2.74 22.73 45.34
CA TYR A 31 2.84 22.38 43.92
C TYR A 31 1.68 22.88 43.05
N GLY A 32 0.74 23.67 43.59
CA GLY A 32 -0.45 24.16 42.87
C GLY A 32 -0.15 25.01 41.64
N ALA A 33 0.98 25.72 41.63
CA ALA A 33 1.44 26.48 40.45
C ALA A 33 1.79 25.56 39.27
N PHE A 34 2.30 24.35 39.53
CA PHE A 34 2.61 23.35 38.50
C PHE A 34 1.34 22.72 37.90
N LEU A 35 0.22 22.76 38.63
CA LEU A 35 -1.09 22.26 38.23
C LEU A 35 -2.02 23.37 37.66
N GLY A 36 -1.49 24.57 37.43
CA GLY A 36 -2.24 25.70 36.83
C GLY A 36 -3.24 26.40 37.77
N ALA A 37 -3.16 26.16 39.09
CA ALA A 37 -4.02 26.81 40.09
C ALA A 37 -3.30 28.03 40.71
N GLU A 38 -3.23 29.12 39.95
CA GLU A 38 -2.51 30.35 40.35
C GLU A 38 -3.30 31.21 41.36
N THR A 39 -4.64 31.10 41.40
CA THR A 39 -5.45 31.89 42.33
C THR A 39 -5.80 31.12 43.61
N ARG A 40 -5.88 31.85 44.74
CA ARG A 40 -6.27 31.29 46.05
C ARG A 40 -7.65 30.61 46.03
N ARG A 41 -8.52 31.02 45.10
CA ARG A 41 -9.85 30.41 44.89
C ARG A 41 -9.73 29.04 44.19
N ASP A 42 -8.85 28.91 43.21
CA ASP A 42 -8.64 27.65 42.49
C ASP A 42 -8.03 26.58 43.40
N GLN A 43 -7.11 26.95 44.29
CA GLN A 43 -6.52 26.03 45.26
C GLN A 43 -7.54 25.47 46.27
N ILE A 44 -8.49 26.31 46.70
CA ILE A 44 -9.58 25.88 47.59
C ILE A 44 -10.53 24.93 46.85
N LEU A 45 -10.83 25.18 45.58
CA LEU A 45 -11.68 24.31 44.77
C LEU A 45 -11.02 22.95 44.48
N LEU A 46 -9.71 22.95 44.23
CA LEU A 46 -8.92 21.72 44.02
C LEU A 46 -8.88 20.85 45.28
N LEU A 47 -8.80 21.47 46.47
CA LEU A 47 -8.91 20.78 47.75
C LEU A 47 -10.29 20.12 47.93
N ILE A 48 -11.36 20.86 47.61
CA ILE A 48 -12.74 20.34 47.72
C ILE A 48 -12.95 19.16 46.78
N LEU A 49 -12.46 19.23 45.53
CA LEU A 49 -12.56 18.13 44.57
C LEU A 49 -11.76 16.89 44.99
N LEU A 50 -10.50 17.06 45.41
CA LEU A 50 -9.65 15.94 45.82
C LEU A 50 -10.14 15.29 47.12
N SER A 51 -10.69 16.07 48.05
CA SER A 51 -11.32 15.55 49.27
C SER A 51 -12.59 14.76 48.97
N LEU A 52 -13.42 15.20 48.02
CA LEU A 52 -14.60 14.45 47.56
C LEU A 52 -14.20 13.13 46.86
N GLY A 53 -13.13 13.16 46.06
CA GLY A 53 -12.53 11.97 45.45
C GLY A 53 -12.00 10.96 46.48
N LEU A 54 -11.29 11.43 47.50
CA LEU A 54 -10.81 10.59 48.61
C LEU A 54 -11.98 9.93 49.35
N LEU A 55 -13.06 10.68 49.58
CA LEU A 55 -14.29 10.18 50.19
C LEU A 55 -14.94 9.10 49.33
N PHE A 56 -14.97 9.27 48.01
CA PHE A 56 -15.50 8.26 47.08
C PHE A 56 -14.69 6.96 47.10
N VAL A 57 -13.36 7.05 47.07
CA VAL A 57 -12.46 5.88 47.12
C VAL A 57 -12.57 5.13 48.45
N CYS A 58 -12.68 5.84 49.58
CA CYS A 58 -12.85 5.20 50.89
C CYS A 58 -14.18 4.43 51.03
N TYR A 59 -15.24 4.85 50.32
CA TYR A 59 -16.57 4.19 50.37
C TYR A 59 -16.81 3.17 49.24
N LEU A 60 -15.91 3.10 48.25
CA LEU A 60 -15.91 2.14 47.14
C LEU A 60 -15.96 0.65 47.57
N PRO A 61 -15.24 0.19 48.61
CA PRO A 61 -15.33 -1.22 49.04
C PRO A 61 -16.67 -1.56 49.70
N VAL A 62 -17.37 -0.59 50.29
CA VAL A 62 -18.72 -0.77 50.85
C VAL A 62 -19.75 -0.87 49.72
N MET A 63 -19.62 -0.02 48.69
CA MET A 63 -20.47 -0.08 47.50
C MET A 63 -20.24 -1.36 46.69
N LYS A 64 -18.99 -1.83 46.56
CA LYS A 64 -18.66 -3.10 45.88
C LYS A 64 -19.31 -4.31 46.56
N LYS A 65 -19.29 -4.39 47.89
CA LYS A 65 -19.97 -5.46 48.64
C LYS A 65 -21.50 -5.41 48.46
N TYR A 66 -22.08 -4.21 48.49
CA TYR A 66 -23.52 -4.03 48.31
C TYR A 66 -24.00 -4.41 46.89
N VAL A 67 -23.23 -4.03 45.87
CA VAL A 67 -23.50 -4.40 44.47
C VAL A 67 -23.29 -5.90 44.25
N GLN A 68 -22.26 -6.50 44.85
CA GLN A 68 -22.01 -7.94 44.76
C GLN A 68 -23.16 -8.76 45.39
N GLU A 69 -23.66 -8.40 46.57
CA GLU A 69 -24.83 -9.06 47.18
C GLU A 69 -26.11 -8.92 46.32
N LEU A 70 -26.31 -7.76 45.68
CA LEU A 70 -27.45 -7.54 44.77
C LEU A 70 -27.34 -8.35 43.48
N THR A 71 -26.12 -8.52 42.95
CA THR A 71 -25.89 -9.35 41.74
C THR A 71 -25.96 -10.84 42.04
N TYR A 72 -25.48 -11.31 43.19
CA TYR A 72 -25.60 -12.71 43.62
C TYR A 72 -27.07 -13.09 43.88
N ARG A 73 -27.85 -12.21 44.52
CA ARG A 73 -29.30 -12.43 44.75
C ARG A 73 -30.14 -12.35 43.46
N ARG A 74 -29.67 -11.64 42.43
CA ARG A 74 -30.32 -11.60 41.10
C ARG A 74 -29.94 -12.79 40.22
N ARG A 75 -28.71 -13.32 40.33
CA ARG A 75 -28.27 -14.55 39.63
C ARG A 75 -28.89 -15.81 40.26
N ALA A 76 -28.91 -15.92 41.58
CA ALA A 76 -29.54 -17.05 42.30
C ALA A 76 -31.07 -17.16 42.08
N ARG A 77 -31.76 -16.06 41.72
CA ARG A 77 -33.19 -16.08 41.33
C ARG A 77 -33.43 -16.34 39.85
N LYS A 78 -32.42 -16.21 38.99
CA LYS A 78 -32.52 -16.45 37.54
C LYS A 78 -32.09 -17.86 37.14
N GLU A 79 -31.30 -18.54 37.97
CA GLU A 79 -30.70 -19.82 37.59
C GLU A 79 -31.41 -21.07 38.14
N GLN A 80 -32.48 -20.92 38.95
CA GLN A 80 -33.40 -22.00 39.38
C GLN A 80 -32.73 -23.37 39.61
N ARG A 81 -31.55 -23.37 40.23
CA ARG A 81 -30.78 -24.55 40.64
C ARG A 81 -30.48 -24.41 42.12
N LEU A 82 -31.41 -24.89 42.93
CA LEU A 82 -31.06 -25.49 44.22
C LEU A 82 -30.95 -26.99 43.95
N PRO A 83 -29.80 -27.64 44.21
CA PRO A 83 -29.81 -29.04 44.56
C PRO A 83 -30.32 -29.16 45.99
N ASP A 84 -31.28 -30.07 46.18
CA ASP A 84 -31.70 -30.59 47.47
C ASP A 84 -30.47 -31.08 48.25
N ASP A 85 -30.25 -30.48 49.43
CA ASP A 85 -29.73 -31.16 50.61
C ASP A 85 -29.73 -30.11 51.73
N GLU A 86 -30.71 -30.20 52.63
CA GLU A 86 -30.48 -29.88 54.04
C GLU A 86 -31.59 -30.49 54.90
N GLU A 87 -31.31 -31.71 55.37
CA GLU A 87 -31.68 -32.17 56.70
C GLU A 87 -31.28 -31.13 57.75
N ARG A 88 -32.12 -30.10 57.90
CA ARG A 88 -32.25 -29.23 59.07
C ARG A 88 -33.55 -28.43 59.00
N LEU A 89 -34.61 -29.08 58.49
CA LEU A 89 -35.94 -28.93 59.07
C LEU A 89 -35.89 -29.49 60.51
N ALA A 90 -35.20 -28.78 61.40
CA ALA A 90 -35.56 -28.81 62.80
C ALA A 90 -36.99 -28.29 62.85
N GLN A 91 -37.91 -29.24 62.87
CA GLN A 91 -39.35 -29.14 63.06
C GLN A 91 -39.73 -27.74 63.52
N THR A 92 -40.19 -26.90 62.58
CA THR A 92 -40.70 -25.56 62.91
C THR A 92 -41.69 -25.74 64.04
N PRO A 93 -41.44 -25.17 65.24
CA PRO A 93 -42.27 -25.48 66.38
C PRO A 93 -43.72 -25.16 66.03
N PRO A 94 -44.72 -25.94 66.49
CA PRO A 94 -46.13 -25.85 66.07
C PRO A 94 -46.72 -24.43 66.14
N ARG A 95 -46.08 -23.54 66.90
CA ARG A 95 -46.37 -22.11 67.03
C ARG A 95 -46.10 -21.27 65.77
N TYR A 96 -45.20 -21.68 64.87
CA TYR A 96 -45.01 -21.03 63.56
C TYR A 96 -46.17 -21.30 62.61
N VAL A 97 -46.79 -22.48 62.71
CA VAL A 97 -48.01 -22.85 61.96
C VAL A 97 -49.14 -21.90 62.35
N THR A 98 -49.28 -21.62 63.65
CA THR A 98 -50.29 -20.69 64.17
C THR A 98 -50.13 -19.25 63.63
N VAL A 99 -48.91 -18.74 63.45
CA VAL A 99 -48.67 -17.39 62.85
C VAL A 99 -49.04 -17.34 61.36
N GLN A 100 -48.80 -18.43 60.63
CA GLN A 100 -49.21 -18.55 59.24
C GLN A 100 -50.74 -18.64 59.13
N ASP A 101 -51.38 -19.41 60.02
CA ASP A 101 -52.83 -19.51 60.12
C ASP A 101 -53.47 -18.15 60.41
N ILE A 102 -52.94 -17.40 61.39
CA ILE A 102 -53.39 -16.02 61.68
C ILE A 102 -53.27 -15.14 60.42
N ARG A 103 -52.13 -15.19 59.70
CA ARG A 103 -51.97 -14.38 58.49
C ARG A 103 -52.95 -14.81 57.40
N HIS A 104 -53.27 -16.09 57.30
CA HIS A 104 -54.20 -16.62 56.30
C HIS A 104 -55.65 -16.22 56.64
N THR A 105 -56.09 -16.39 57.88
CA THR A 105 -57.43 -16.00 58.35
C THR A 105 -57.64 -14.49 58.20
N LEU A 106 -56.67 -13.67 58.61
CA LEU A 106 -56.75 -12.21 58.50
C LEU A 106 -56.70 -11.71 57.04
N ARG A 107 -55.94 -12.37 56.17
CA ARG A 107 -55.96 -12.07 54.72
C ARG A 107 -57.31 -12.40 54.10
N ARG A 108 -57.93 -13.51 54.50
CA ARG A 108 -59.24 -13.94 53.98
C ARG A 108 -60.35 -12.99 54.43
N GLN A 109 -60.30 -12.48 55.66
CA GLN A 109 -61.31 -11.57 56.20
C GLN A 109 -61.10 -10.10 55.79
N TYR A 110 -59.86 -9.58 55.81
CA TYR A 110 -59.59 -8.14 55.63
C TYR A 110 -58.81 -7.78 54.34
N GLY A 111 -58.42 -8.78 53.54
CA GLY A 111 -57.73 -8.62 52.26
C GLY A 111 -56.21 -8.47 52.35
N ARG A 112 -55.56 -8.18 51.22
CA ARG A 112 -54.08 -8.16 51.10
C ARG A 112 -53.40 -7.11 51.99
N PHE A 113 -54.09 -6.01 52.31
CA PHE A 113 -53.63 -4.95 53.20
C PHE A 113 -54.18 -5.06 54.63
N TRP A 114 -54.61 -6.26 55.07
CA TRP A 114 -55.11 -6.52 56.43
C TRP A 114 -54.23 -5.88 57.52
N GLY A 115 -52.91 -5.94 57.35
CA GLY A 115 -51.96 -5.36 58.31
C GLY A 115 -52.05 -3.85 58.45
N ARG A 116 -52.80 -3.09 57.65
CA ARG A 116 -53.09 -1.66 57.95
C ARG A 116 -54.46 -1.46 58.58
N LYS A 117 -55.35 -2.44 58.45
CA LYS A 117 -56.76 -2.37 58.88
C LYS A 117 -56.98 -2.98 60.26
N ILE A 118 -56.09 -3.85 60.71
CA ILE A 118 -56.21 -4.58 61.98
C ILE A 118 -55.22 -4.01 63.00
N ARG A 119 -55.68 -3.96 64.25
CA ARG A 119 -54.92 -3.58 65.44
C ARG A 119 -54.49 -4.83 66.18
N ILE A 120 -53.24 -4.89 66.62
CA ILE A 120 -52.68 -6.08 67.29
C ILE A 120 -52.27 -5.72 68.71
N LEU A 121 -52.93 -6.34 69.70
CA LEU A 121 -52.62 -6.17 71.12
C LEU A 121 -52.07 -7.48 71.71
N LEU A 122 -50.95 -7.38 72.42
CA LEU A 122 -50.33 -8.51 73.09
C LEU A 122 -50.75 -8.52 74.56
N ILE A 123 -51.49 -9.54 75.00
CA ILE A 123 -52.00 -9.66 76.37
C ILE A 123 -51.04 -10.52 77.20
N THR A 124 -50.56 -9.97 78.32
CA THR A 124 -49.65 -10.64 79.26
C THR A 124 -50.26 -10.61 80.67
N GLY A 125 -50.12 -11.67 81.46
CA GLY A 125 -50.68 -11.77 82.80
C GLY A 125 -50.62 -13.21 83.31
N THR A 126 -51.02 -13.47 84.55
CA THR A 126 -51.17 -14.87 85.00
C THR A 126 -52.31 -15.53 84.22
N ALA A 127 -52.17 -16.81 83.87
CA ALA A 127 -53.12 -17.48 82.98
C ALA A 127 -54.57 -17.44 83.52
N SER A 128 -54.73 -17.61 84.83
CA SER A 128 -56.03 -17.53 85.52
C SER A 128 -56.66 -16.14 85.46
N GLU A 129 -55.87 -15.07 85.59
CA GLU A 129 -56.39 -13.69 85.53
C GLU A 129 -56.76 -13.30 84.10
N VAL A 130 -56.02 -13.78 83.11
CA VAL A 130 -56.31 -13.47 81.71
C VAL A 130 -57.55 -14.22 81.23
N GLU A 131 -57.78 -15.45 81.69
CA GLU A 131 -59.01 -16.19 81.40
C GLU A 131 -60.25 -15.52 82.00
N LEU A 132 -60.12 -14.81 83.13
CA LEU A 132 -61.18 -14.00 83.73
C LEU A 132 -61.50 -12.71 82.94
N LEU A 133 -60.64 -12.28 82.01
CA LEU A 133 -60.89 -11.12 81.13
C LEU A 133 -61.28 -11.56 79.71
N THR A 134 -60.57 -12.55 79.17
CA THR A 134 -60.74 -13.10 77.81
C THR A 134 -60.67 -14.63 77.87
N PRO A 135 -61.81 -15.33 78.10
CA PRO A 135 -61.81 -16.78 78.25
C PRO A 135 -61.33 -17.48 76.97
N GLY A 136 -60.46 -18.49 77.13
CA GLY A 136 -59.93 -19.33 76.04
C GLY A 136 -58.73 -18.75 75.27
N LEU A 137 -58.23 -17.55 75.61
CA LEU A 137 -57.07 -16.95 74.92
C LEU A 137 -55.76 -17.70 75.19
N THR A 138 -55.58 -18.19 76.42
CA THR A 138 -54.43 -18.97 76.90
C THR A 138 -54.29 -20.29 76.14
N GLU A 139 -55.40 -20.98 75.86
CA GLU A 139 -55.43 -22.22 75.08
C GLU A 139 -55.30 -21.99 73.56
N GLN A 140 -55.95 -20.95 73.03
CA GLN A 140 -56.05 -20.71 71.58
C GLN A 140 -54.91 -19.84 71.00
N PHE A 141 -54.12 -19.18 71.85
CA PHE A 141 -53.03 -18.24 71.55
C PHE A 141 -53.42 -16.95 70.81
N TRP A 142 -54.54 -16.94 70.08
CA TRP A 142 -55.06 -15.77 69.39
C TRP A 142 -56.58 -15.79 69.28
N GLN A 143 -57.18 -14.60 69.37
CA GLN A 143 -58.60 -14.36 69.17
C GLN A 143 -58.80 -13.03 68.43
N GLU A 144 -59.80 -12.95 67.55
CA GLU A 144 -60.07 -11.77 66.73
C GLU A 144 -61.54 -11.36 66.79
N GLU A 145 -61.79 -10.05 66.88
CA GLU A 145 -63.11 -9.46 66.69
C GLU A 145 -63.01 -7.96 66.35
N GLN A 146 -63.92 -7.45 65.51
CA GLN A 146 -64.04 -6.04 65.12
C GLN A 146 -62.71 -5.34 64.76
N GLY A 147 -61.81 -6.05 64.07
CA GLY A 147 -60.52 -5.50 63.64
C GLY A 147 -59.47 -5.39 64.75
N THR A 148 -59.71 -5.98 65.92
CA THR A 148 -58.76 -6.09 67.03
C THR A 148 -58.37 -7.55 67.24
N LEU A 149 -57.09 -7.82 66.98
CA LEU A 149 -56.46 -9.13 67.18
C LEU A 149 -55.76 -9.15 68.55
N LEU A 150 -56.23 -10.03 69.42
CA LEU A 150 -55.60 -10.32 70.70
C LEU A 150 -54.65 -11.50 70.55
N LEU A 151 -53.41 -11.31 71.01
CA LEU A 151 -52.37 -12.35 71.00
C LEU A 151 -51.94 -12.64 72.43
N TRP A 152 -51.80 -13.92 72.76
CA TRP A 152 -51.26 -14.33 74.04
C TRP A 152 -49.75 -14.02 74.12
N GLY A 153 -49.36 -13.19 75.08
CA GLY A 153 -47.99 -12.75 75.31
C GLY A 153 -47.22 -13.57 76.34
N GLY A 154 -47.91 -14.46 77.06
CA GLY A 154 -47.32 -15.31 78.09
C GLY A 154 -47.43 -14.75 79.51
N ASP A 155 -47.12 -15.61 80.48
CA ASP A 155 -47.10 -15.26 81.89
C ASP A 155 -45.76 -14.60 82.26
N PRO A 156 -45.76 -13.40 82.87
CA PRO A 156 -44.52 -12.71 83.28
C PRO A 156 -43.75 -13.44 84.40
N SER A 157 -44.36 -14.41 85.09
CA SER A 157 -43.71 -15.22 86.12
C SER A 157 -42.97 -16.45 85.56
N GLN A 158 -43.25 -16.84 84.32
CA GLN A 158 -42.61 -17.96 83.62
C GLN A 158 -41.54 -17.47 82.61
N PRO A 159 -40.53 -18.29 82.27
CA PRO A 159 -39.54 -17.91 81.27
C PRO A 159 -40.19 -17.67 79.89
N GLU A 160 -39.78 -16.59 79.24
CA GLU A 160 -40.37 -16.12 77.98
C GLU A 160 -40.21 -17.11 76.83
N ASN A 161 -41.32 -17.37 76.13
CA ASN A 161 -41.35 -18.19 74.91
C ASN A 161 -40.70 -17.47 73.72
N ALA A 162 -39.37 -17.59 73.61
CA ALA A 162 -38.56 -16.93 72.59
C ALA A 162 -39.04 -17.23 71.16
N ASP A 163 -39.42 -18.48 70.90
CA ASP A 163 -39.84 -18.94 69.57
C ASP A 163 -41.16 -18.32 69.12
N TRP A 164 -42.11 -18.14 70.04
CA TRP A 164 -43.40 -17.50 69.76
C TRP A 164 -43.20 -16.01 69.44
N LEU A 165 -42.41 -15.30 70.25
CA LEU A 165 -42.11 -13.88 70.02
C LEU A 165 -41.32 -13.66 68.72
N ALA A 166 -40.39 -14.56 68.39
CA ALA A 166 -39.68 -14.53 67.12
C ALA A 166 -40.61 -14.80 65.92
N ALA A 167 -41.59 -15.70 66.07
CA ALA A 167 -42.60 -15.94 65.06
C ALA A 167 -43.52 -14.72 64.87
N LEU A 168 -43.96 -14.08 65.96
CA LEU A 168 -44.77 -12.85 65.93
C LEU A 168 -44.05 -11.67 65.26
N ARG A 169 -42.72 -11.56 65.42
CA ARG A 169 -41.90 -10.56 64.70
C ARG A 169 -42.06 -10.66 63.17
N ARG A 170 -42.36 -11.85 62.65
CA ARG A 170 -42.56 -12.08 61.22
C ARG A 170 -43.99 -11.83 60.75
N LEU A 171 -44.95 -11.61 61.64
CA LEU A 171 -46.38 -11.45 61.31
C LEU A 171 -46.65 -10.15 60.53
N ARG A 172 -46.06 -9.02 60.96
CA ARG A 172 -46.19 -7.68 60.35
C ARG A 172 -44.93 -6.86 60.58
N TYR A 173 -44.65 -5.85 59.73
CA TYR A 173 -43.48 -4.95 59.89
C TYR A 173 -43.42 -4.28 61.28
N ARG A 174 -44.61 -3.92 61.80
CA ARG A 174 -44.85 -3.56 63.19
C ARG A 174 -45.54 -4.77 63.84
N PRO A 175 -44.87 -5.55 64.70
CA PRO A 175 -45.37 -6.87 65.10
C PRO A 175 -46.60 -6.80 66.02
N ALA A 176 -46.65 -5.79 66.90
CA ALA A 176 -47.81 -5.45 67.71
C ALA A 176 -47.91 -3.93 67.81
N ASP A 177 -49.10 -3.43 68.16
CA ASP A 177 -49.37 -2.00 68.34
C ASP A 177 -49.33 -1.58 69.83
N GLY A 178 -49.46 -2.54 70.77
CA GLY A 178 -49.29 -2.32 72.21
C GLY A 178 -49.29 -3.63 73.02
N ILE A 179 -48.84 -3.56 74.28
CA ILE A 179 -48.85 -4.67 75.25
C ILE A 179 -49.85 -4.32 76.36
N VAL A 180 -50.74 -5.24 76.73
CA VAL A 180 -51.70 -5.10 77.82
C VAL A 180 -51.32 -6.08 78.93
N TRP A 181 -50.95 -5.55 80.10
CA TRP A 181 -50.67 -6.35 81.29
C TRP A 181 -51.91 -6.45 82.17
N VAL A 182 -52.48 -7.65 82.30
CA VAL A 182 -53.65 -7.93 83.12
C VAL A 182 -53.19 -8.29 84.53
N THR A 183 -53.74 -7.62 85.55
CA THR A 183 -53.44 -7.89 86.96
C THR A 183 -54.65 -7.73 87.87
N SER A 184 -54.89 -8.67 88.79
CA SER A 184 -55.83 -8.51 89.91
C SER A 184 -55.16 -7.98 91.20
N GLY A 185 -53.82 -7.85 91.23
CA GLY A 185 -53.06 -7.42 92.41
C GLY A 185 -53.23 -5.95 92.81
N LEU A 186 -53.90 -5.16 91.97
CA LEU A 186 -54.38 -3.82 92.31
C LEU A 186 -55.77 -3.86 92.97
N SER A 187 -56.35 -5.04 93.22
CA SER A 187 -57.59 -5.26 93.99
C SER A 187 -57.26 -5.68 95.43
N GLU A 188 -58.02 -5.19 96.42
CA GLU A 188 -57.78 -5.49 97.84
C GLU A 188 -58.24 -6.89 98.28
N THR A 189 -59.10 -7.55 97.51
CA THR A 189 -59.79 -8.79 97.94
C THR A 189 -59.42 -10.05 97.15
N LEU A 190 -58.98 -9.92 95.89
CA LEU A 190 -58.82 -11.07 94.98
C LEU A 190 -57.39 -11.66 94.93
N SER A 191 -56.37 -10.98 95.42
CA SER A 191 -54.97 -11.42 95.25
C SER A 191 -54.02 -10.81 96.28
N ALA A 192 -52.85 -11.44 96.47
CA ALA A 192 -51.79 -10.92 97.33
C ALA A 192 -51.29 -9.53 96.85
N PRO A 193 -50.95 -8.61 97.76
CA PRO A 193 -50.47 -7.27 97.39
C PRO A 193 -49.23 -7.35 96.51
N LEU A 194 -49.16 -6.49 95.49
CA LEU A 194 -48.04 -6.43 94.56
C LEU A 194 -46.76 -5.96 95.29
N THR A 195 -45.78 -6.84 95.41
CA THR A 195 -44.44 -6.50 95.95
C THR A 195 -43.57 -5.85 94.88
N GLU A 196 -42.59 -5.02 95.30
CA GLU A 196 -41.65 -4.34 94.39
C GLU A 196 -40.93 -5.35 93.46
N ASP A 197 -40.57 -6.54 93.97
CA ASP A 197 -39.93 -7.63 93.21
C ASP A 197 -40.82 -8.26 92.12
N ALA A 198 -42.13 -8.25 92.29
CA ALA A 198 -43.07 -8.75 91.28
C ALA A 198 -43.17 -7.78 90.09
N LEU A 199 -43.27 -6.48 90.38
CA LEU A 199 -43.26 -5.42 89.37
C LEU A 199 -41.93 -5.35 88.62
N ASP A 200 -40.83 -5.61 89.31
CA ASP A 200 -39.49 -5.64 88.73
C ASP A 200 -39.31 -6.81 87.74
N ARG A 201 -39.95 -7.95 88.02
CA ARG A 201 -40.01 -9.10 87.10
C ARG A 201 -40.87 -8.81 85.88
N VAL A 202 -42.04 -8.20 86.05
CA VAL A 202 -42.91 -7.79 84.94
C VAL A 202 -42.19 -6.76 84.05
N SER A 203 -41.51 -5.78 84.65
CA SER A 203 -40.75 -4.77 83.90
C SER A 203 -39.68 -5.40 83.01
N ARG A 204 -38.92 -6.36 83.57
CA ARG A 204 -37.91 -7.13 82.83
C ARG A 204 -38.53 -7.97 81.72
N ALA A 205 -39.62 -8.70 82.00
CA ALA A 205 -40.31 -9.52 81.01
C ALA A 205 -40.86 -8.69 79.82
N VAL A 206 -41.44 -7.52 80.09
CA VAL A 206 -41.92 -6.62 79.04
C VAL A 206 -40.75 -6.04 78.23
N SER A 207 -39.64 -5.67 78.88
CA SER A 207 -38.46 -5.13 78.20
C SER A 207 -37.79 -6.17 77.29
N SER A 208 -37.62 -7.42 77.75
CA SER A 208 -37.05 -8.51 76.97
C SER A 208 -37.99 -8.92 75.82
N CYS A 209 -39.31 -8.91 76.04
CA CYS A 209 -40.30 -9.06 74.98
C CYS A 209 -40.13 -7.99 73.88
N CYS A 210 -39.99 -6.71 74.26
CA CYS A 210 -39.76 -5.61 73.31
C CYS A 210 -38.43 -5.74 72.55
N GLU A 211 -37.35 -6.14 73.22
CA GLU A 211 -36.03 -6.36 72.59
C GLU A 211 -36.09 -7.47 71.55
N ARG A 212 -36.72 -8.60 71.88
CA ARG A 212 -36.89 -9.74 70.97
C ARG A 212 -37.75 -9.39 69.76
N LEU A 213 -38.82 -8.62 69.96
CA LEU A 213 -39.65 -8.09 68.88
C LEU A 213 -38.92 -7.02 68.03
N GLY A 214 -37.89 -6.36 68.58
CA GLY A 214 -37.11 -5.31 67.91
C GLY A 214 -37.83 -3.97 67.80
N TRP A 215 -38.86 -3.77 68.62
CA TRP A 215 -39.70 -2.58 68.69
C TRP A 215 -39.97 -2.23 70.15
N ARG A 216 -39.89 -0.94 70.49
CA ARG A 216 -40.39 -0.42 71.77
C ARG A 216 -41.89 -0.21 71.63
N LEU A 217 -42.68 -0.93 72.42
CA LEU A 217 -44.15 -0.91 72.37
C LEU A 217 -44.73 -0.19 73.60
N PRO A 218 -45.89 0.49 73.47
CA PRO A 218 -46.60 1.07 74.60
C PRO A 218 -47.22 -0.03 75.50
N LEU A 219 -47.11 0.14 76.81
CA LEU A 219 -47.65 -0.75 77.85
C LEU A 219 -48.93 -0.16 78.43
N TYR A 220 -50.00 -0.97 78.48
CA TYR A 220 -51.26 -0.66 79.16
C TYR A 220 -51.42 -1.60 80.35
N VAL A 221 -51.86 -1.08 81.50
CA VAL A 221 -52.13 -1.91 82.69
C VAL A 221 -53.63 -2.08 82.82
N TRP A 222 -54.11 -3.31 82.85
CA TRP A 222 -55.51 -3.66 82.99
C TRP A 222 -55.74 -4.30 84.36
N SER A 223 -56.39 -3.57 85.25
CA SER A 223 -56.71 -4.03 86.60
C SER A 223 -58.09 -4.69 86.64
N LEU A 224 -58.12 -5.95 87.08
CA LEU A 224 -59.35 -6.69 87.34
C LEU A 224 -59.82 -6.46 88.78
N GLN A 225 -61.10 -6.13 88.94
CA GLN A 225 -61.72 -5.86 90.23
C GLN A 225 -62.89 -6.83 90.47
N GLU A 226 -63.19 -7.12 91.73
CA GLU A 226 -64.30 -8.00 92.11
C GLU A 226 -65.61 -7.22 92.11
N SER A 227 -66.66 -7.80 91.53
CA SER A 227 -68.01 -7.26 91.55
C SER A 227 -68.99 -8.44 91.58
N PRO A 228 -70.06 -8.40 92.39
CA PRO A 228 -71.09 -9.45 92.35
C PRO A 228 -71.76 -9.50 90.96
N ASP A 229 -72.36 -10.65 90.63
CA ASP A 229 -72.86 -11.03 89.30
C ASP A 229 -73.87 -9.99 88.71
N GLU A 230 -73.35 -8.93 88.05
CA GLU A 230 -74.11 -7.80 87.46
C GLU A 230 -74.41 -8.03 85.95
N ARG A 231 -75.09 -9.14 85.64
CA ARG A 231 -75.49 -9.44 84.24
C ARG A 231 -76.45 -8.37 83.70
N GLY A 232 -76.17 -7.85 82.51
CA GLY A 232 -77.01 -6.87 81.81
C GLY A 232 -76.64 -5.39 82.00
N ARG A 233 -75.61 -5.05 82.80
CA ARG A 233 -75.10 -3.67 82.91
C ARG A 233 -74.51 -3.20 81.58
N ILE A 234 -74.78 -1.95 81.20
CA ILE A 234 -74.04 -1.29 80.12
C ILE A 234 -72.60 -1.09 80.60
N THR A 235 -71.68 -1.89 80.03
CA THR A 235 -70.26 -1.72 80.29
C THR A 235 -69.79 -0.41 79.65
N GLN A 236 -68.80 0.24 80.27
CA GLN A 236 -68.21 1.48 79.77
C GLN A 236 -66.72 1.47 80.07
N PRO A 237 -65.90 2.12 79.23
CA PRO A 237 -64.46 2.16 79.43
C PRO A 237 -64.13 3.00 80.67
N VAL A 238 -63.46 2.39 81.65
CA VAL A 238 -62.94 3.09 82.83
C VAL A 238 -61.42 3.02 82.79
N GLY A 239 -60.78 4.12 82.42
CA GLY A 239 -59.33 4.17 82.34
C GLY A 239 -58.81 5.54 81.95
N CYS A 240 -57.53 5.79 82.26
CA CYS A 240 -56.85 7.02 81.91
C CYS A 240 -55.64 6.74 81.01
N LEU A 241 -55.44 7.61 80.01
CA LEU A 241 -54.22 7.65 79.20
C LEU A 241 -53.20 8.57 79.84
N LEU A 242 -51.97 8.10 79.95
CA LEU A 242 -50.89 8.82 80.60
C LEU A 242 -50.11 9.66 79.58
N PRO A 243 -49.67 10.88 79.97
CA PRO A 243 -48.83 11.72 79.11
C PRO A 243 -47.42 11.13 78.95
N ALA A 244 -46.71 11.50 77.87
CA ALA A 244 -45.41 10.93 77.49
C ALA A 244 -44.28 11.05 78.54
N GLU A 245 -44.43 11.95 79.52
CA GLU A 245 -43.49 12.16 80.65
C GLU A 245 -44.29 12.15 81.96
N CYS A 246 -44.82 10.98 82.31
CA CYS A 246 -45.65 10.81 83.51
C CYS A 246 -44.78 10.50 84.74
N SER A 247 -44.95 11.30 85.79
CA SER A 247 -44.43 11.04 87.14
C SER A 247 -45.54 10.46 88.04
N SER A 248 -45.18 9.90 89.20
CA SER A 248 -46.13 9.39 90.20
C SER A 248 -47.22 10.42 90.55
N ASP A 249 -46.82 11.68 90.71
CA ASP A 249 -47.73 12.76 91.12
C ASP A 249 -48.74 13.13 90.02
N LYS A 250 -48.30 13.11 88.75
CA LYS A 250 -49.18 13.34 87.60
C LYS A 250 -50.16 12.19 87.42
N LEU A 251 -49.74 10.96 87.69
CA LEU A 251 -50.60 9.79 87.66
C LEU A 251 -51.68 9.88 88.75
N LYS A 252 -51.29 10.25 89.97
CA LYS A 252 -52.23 10.52 91.08
C LYS A 252 -53.24 11.61 90.71
N ALA A 253 -52.79 12.71 90.11
CA ALA A 253 -53.66 13.80 89.67
C ALA A 253 -54.65 13.36 88.58
N GLN A 254 -54.24 12.52 87.62
CA GLN A 254 -55.13 12.01 86.58
C GLN A 254 -56.18 11.02 87.13
N LEU A 255 -55.80 10.14 88.06
CA LEU A 255 -56.76 9.27 88.74
C LEU A 255 -57.77 10.08 89.57
N GLN A 256 -57.31 11.15 90.24
CA GLN A 256 -58.20 12.08 90.95
C GLN A 256 -59.17 12.82 90.03
N ALA A 257 -58.70 13.24 88.85
CA ALA A 257 -59.54 13.93 87.87
C ALA A 257 -60.68 13.05 87.32
N MET A 258 -60.55 11.72 87.38
CA MET A 258 -61.62 10.80 86.98
C MET A 258 -62.73 10.62 88.03
N LEU A 259 -62.46 10.92 89.30
CA LEU A 259 -63.43 10.73 90.40
C LEU A 259 -64.80 11.37 90.14
N PRO A 260 -64.91 12.65 89.70
CA PRO A 260 -66.22 13.28 89.50
C PRO A 260 -67.03 12.61 88.39
N GLY A 261 -66.37 12.19 87.30
CA GLY A 261 -67.01 11.48 86.19
C GLY A 261 -67.50 10.09 86.59
N LEU A 262 -66.70 9.35 87.37
CA LEU A 262 -67.07 8.04 87.90
C LEU A 262 -68.24 8.12 88.88
N VAL A 263 -68.27 9.13 89.74
CA VAL A 263 -69.39 9.35 90.68
C VAL A 263 -70.65 9.73 89.93
N ALA A 264 -70.59 10.67 88.97
CA ALA A 264 -71.76 11.08 88.20
C ALA A 264 -72.36 9.93 87.38
N GLN A 265 -71.52 9.18 86.67
CA GLN A 265 -71.96 8.01 85.89
C GLN A 265 -72.41 6.86 86.78
N GLY A 266 -71.72 6.62 87.89
CA GLY A 266 -72.08 5.58 88.84
C GLY A 266 -73.43 5.83 89.53
N ILE A 267 -73.73 7.09 89.90
CA ILE A 267 -75.06 7.47 90.40
C ILE A 267 -76.12 7.19 89.34
N GLN A 268 -75.87 7.55 88.07
CA GLN A 268 -76.78 7.28 86.97
C GLN A 268 -77.04 5.78 86.77
N GLN A 269 -76.01 4.93 86.92
CA GLN A 269 -76.16 3.47 86.81
C GLN A 269 -76.96 2.85 87.97
N ILE A 270 -76.72 3.31 89.21
CA ILE A 270 -77.51 2.88 90.38
C ILE A 270 -78.98 3.32 90.23
N CYS A 271 -79.25 4.51 89.70
CA CYS A 271 -80.61 4.98 89.43
C CYS A 271 -81.37 4.07 88.45
N CYS A 272 -80.69 3.46 87.47
CA CYS A 272 -81.31 2.51 86.56
C CYS A 272 -81.56 1.15 87.22
N ALA A 273 -80.59 0.63 87.97
CA ALA A 273 -80.79 -0.54 88.83
C ALA A 273 -79.84 -0.47 90.02
N PRO A 274 -80.32 -0.66 91.26
CA PRO A 274 -79.50 -0.51 92.47
C PRO A 274 -78.38 -1.55 92.58
N ARG A 275 -78.43 -2.60 91.74
CA ARG A 275 -77.39 -3.62 91.67
C ARG A 275 -76.12 -3.16 90.94
N TYR A 276 -76.15 -2.05 90.18
CA TYR A 276 -75.01 -1.58 89.37
C TYR A 276 -74.16 -0.53 90.10
N TYR A 277 -73.37 -0.94 91.10
CA TYR A 277 -72.61 0.00 91.95
C TYR A 277 -71.09 0.00 91.71
N PHE A 278 -70.59 -0.80 90.75
CA PHE A 278 -69.15 -0.91 90.43
C PHE A 278 -68.39 0.42 90.30
N LEU A 279 -68.97 1.40 89.60
CA LEU A 279 -68.28 2.70 89.38
C LEU A 279 -68.17 3.52 90.66
N LEU A 280 -69.17 3.41 91.54
CA LEU A 280 -69.19 4.10 92.82
C LEU A 280 -68.29 3.42 93.84
N SER A 281 -68.22 2.08 93.86
CA SER A 281 -67.25 1.38 94.72
C SER A 281 -65.82 1.68 94.30
N LEU A 282 -65.55 1.77 92.99
CA LEU A 282 -64.25 2.16 92.47
C LEU A 282 -63.91 3.63 92.78
N ALA A 283 -64.88 4.55 92.63
CA ALA A 283 -64.70 5.95 93.00
C ALA A 283 -64.48 6.13 94.51
N GLU A 284 -65.21 5.38 95.34
CA GLU A 284 -65.01 5.38 96.78
C GLU A 284 -63.62 4.86 97.15
N ARG A 285 -63.15 3.82 96.48
CA ARG A 285 -61.81 3.27 96.70
C ARG A 285 -60.71 4.25 96.35
N PHE A 286 -60.81 4.91 95.20
CA PHE A 286 -59.92 6.02 94.88
C PHE A 286 -60.06 7.13 95.93
N ARG A 287 -61.26 7.48 96.41
CA ARG A 287 -61.36 8.50 97.46
C ARG A 287 -60.67 8.11 98.77
N ARG A 288 -60.68 6.81 99.14
CA ARG A 288 -60.09 6.30 100.38
C ARG A 288 -58.57 6.12 100.29
N ASN A 289 -58.06 5.50 99.22
CA ASN A 289 -56.63 5.19 99.10
C ASN A 289 -56.17 5.11 97.64
N ILE A 290 -55.86 6.27 97.04
CA ILE A 290 -55.26 6.34 95.68
C ILE A 290 -53.83 5.83 95.69
N ASP A 291 -53.11 6.03 96.79
CA ASP A 291 -51.69 5.70 96.88
C ASP A 291 -51.44 4.20 96.77
N ALA A 292 -52.38 3.36 97.20
CA ALA A 292 -52.35 1.90 96.98
C ALA A 292 -52.27 1.48 95.49
N VAL A 293 -52.71 2.34 94.55
CA VAL A 293 -52.62 2.10 93.10
C VAL A 293 -51.42 2.80 92.49
N VAL A 294 -51.07 3.99 92.98
CA VAL A 294 -49.99 4.82 92.45
C VAL A 294 -48.61 4.28 92.86
N GLU A 295 -48.45 3.86 94.11
CA GLU A 295 -47.16 3.43 94.66
C GLU A 295 -46.57 2.21 93.93
N PRO A 296 -47.32 1.12 93.67
CA PRO A 296 -46.79 -0.02 92.92
C PRO A 296 -46.45 0.33 91.46
N LEU A 297 -47.24 1.19 90.81
CA LEU A 297 -47.02 1.59 89.42
C LEU A 297 -45.87 2.59 89.25
N SER A 298 -45.47 3.30 90.31
CA SER A 298 -44.34 4.22 90.29
C SER A 298 -43.01 3.53 89.94
N VAL A 299 -42.87 2.24 90.26
CA VAL A 299 -41.71 1.40 89.93
C VAL A 299 -41.50 1.30 88.41
N LEU A 300 -42.61 1.20 87.64
CA LEU A 300 -42.59 1.11 86.19
C LEU A 300 -42.27 2.44 85.49
N LEU A 301 -42.35 3.56 86.23
CA LEU A 301 -42.15 4.92 85.73
C LEU A 301 -40.73 5.47 86.01
N ARG A 302 -39.86 4.71 86.69
CA ARG A 302 -38.50 5.17 87.06
C ARG A 302 -37.64 5.45 85.81
N PRO A 303 -36.86 6.56 85.78
CA PRO A 303 -36.13 7.03 84.59
C PRO A 303 -35.05 6.07 84.07
N TYR A 304 -34.52 5.19 84.91
CA TYR A 304 -33.52 4.18 84.50
C TYR A 304 -34.12 2.94 83.83
N ARG A 305 -35.45 2.74 83.89
CA ARG A 305 -36.18 1.64 83.25
C ARG A 305 -37.48 2.13 82.59
N GLN A 306 -37.37 3.06 81.63
CA GLN A 306 -38.54 3.64 80.97
C GLN A 306 -39.24 2.63 80.06
N LEU A 307 -40.24 1.95 80.61
CA LEU A 307 -41.32 1.37 79.81
C LEU A 307 -42.26 2.50 79.38
N LEU A 308 -42.77 2.42 78.15
CA LEU A 308 -43.69 3.40 77.61
C LEU A 308 -45.10 3.14 78.17
N LEU A 309 -45.31 3.42 79.45
CA LEU A 309 -46.62 3.25 80.09
C LEU A 309 -47.62 4.25 79.49
N ALA A 310 -48.57 3.74 78.72
CA ALA A 310 -49.50 4.53 77.91
C ALA A 310 -50.86 4.73 78.58
N GLY A 311 -51.29 3.82 79.47
CA GLY A 311 -52.55 4.00 80.18
C GLY A 311 -52.89 2.87 81.17
N ILE A 312 -53.89 3.13 82.01
CA ILE A 312 -54.40 2.18 83.01
C ILE A 312 -55.91 2.05 82.83
N VAL A 313 -56.42 0.81 82.81
CA VAL A 313 -57.84 0.48 82.65
C VAL A 313 -58.29 -0.36 83.84
N PHE A 314 -59.50 -0.12 84.35
CA PHE A 314 -60.10 -0.87 85.44
C PHE A 314 -61.41 -1.51 84.98
N SER A 315 -61.60 -2.81 85.23
CA SER A 315 -62.84 -3.48 84.89
C SER A 315 -63.21 -4.59 85.87
N PRO A 316 -64.50 -4.95 86.00
CA PRO A 316 -64.88 -6.15 86.73
C PRO A 316 -64.46 -7.41 85.95
N ALA A 317 -64.23 -8.52 86.67
CA ALA A 317 -64.01 -9.84 86.07
C ALA A 317 -65.24 -10.33 85.29
N THR A 318 -65.05 -11.07 84.20
CA THR A 318 -66.18 -11.66 83.45
C THR A 318 -66.63 -12.95 84.11
N VAL A 319 -67.82 -12.97 84.69
CA VAL A 319 -68.45 -14.19 85.22
C VAL A 319 -69.48 -14.71 84.22
N GLY A 320 -69.24 -15.90 83.66
CA GLY A 320 -70.27 -16.71 82.99
C GLY A 320 -70.63 -16.34 81.55
N GLY A 321 -69.75 -16.66 80.60
CA GLY A 321 -70.07 -16.66 79.17
C GLY A 321 -69.39 -17.81 78.43
N GLU A 322 -69.86 -19.04 78.60
CA GLU A 322 -69.56 -20.11 77.63
C GLU A 322 -70.03 -19.65 76.25
N ARG A 323 -69.10 -19.53 75.28
CA ARG A 323 -69.42 -19.18 73.89
C ARG A 323 -68.62 -20.01 72.89
N SER A 324 -69.30 -20.27 71.78
CA SER A 324 -69.27 -21.50 70.99
C SER A 324 -68.44 -21.44 69.69
N VAL A 325 -67.55 -20.44 69.50
CA VAL A 325 -66.76 -20.29 68.26
C VAL A 325 -65.26 -20.07 68.55
N ARG A 326 -64.41 -20.96 68.00
CA ARG A 326 -62.95 -20.92 68.15
C ARG A 326 -62.34 -19.67 67.49
N HIS A 327 -61.34 -19.05 68.12
CA HIS A 327 -60.58 -17.87 67.68
C HIS A 327 -61.36 -16.55 67.55
N ARG A 328 -62.53 -16.43 68.18
CA ARG A 328 -63.26 -15.16 68.31
C ARG A 328 -63.56 -14.86 69.77
N TRP A 329 -63.39 -13.60 70.15
CA TRP A 329 -63.77 -13.10 71.48
C TRP A 329 -65.00 -12.19 71.35
N ARG A 330 -65.55 -11.69 72.47
CA ARG A 330 -66.64 -10.69 72.48
C ARG A 330 -66.12 -9.37 73.06
N MET A 331 -66.18 -8.33 72.26
CA MET A 331 -65.70 -6.99 72.53
C MET A 331 -66.86 -6.23 73.14
N ASP A 332 -66.91 -6.27 74.46
CA ASP A 332 -67.79 -5.41 75.24
C ASP A 332 -67.25 -3.97 75.23
N ASN A 333 -68.13 -2.99 75.46
CA ASN A 333 -67.80 -1.55 75.49
C ASN A 333 -66.63 -1.18 76.43
N ARG A 334 -66.29 -2.03 77.42
CA ARG A 334 -65.09 -1.89 78.27
C ARG A 334 -63.80 -1.74 77.44
N TRP A 335 -63.75 -2.38 76.28
CA TRP A 335 -62.57 -2.39 75.44
C TRP A 335 -62.44 -1.13 74.61
N GLU A 336 -63.48 -0.30 74.43
CA GLU A 336 -63.42 0.93 73.63
C GLU A 336 -62.34 1.94 74.11
N ALA A 337 -61.87 1.83 75.36
CA ALA A 337 -60.80 2.67 75.92
C ALA A 337 -59.45 2.57 75.18
N LEU A 338 -59.13 1.41 74.60
CA LEU A 338 -57.80 1.11 74.03
C LEU A 338 -57.70 1.21 72.48
N PRO A 339 -58.71 0.82 71.68
CA PRO A 339 -58.60 0.71 70.23
C PRO A 339 -58.43 2.05 69.51
N GLU A 340 -59.19 3.09 69.89
CA GLU A 340 -59.09 4.42 69.26
C GLU A 340 -57.84 5.18 69.72
N THR A 341 -57.40 4.92 70.94
CA THR A 341 -56.38 5.69 71.63
C THR A 341 -54.97 5.35 71.18
N VAL A 342 -54.71 4.10 70.74
CA VAL A 342 -53.42 3.67 70.16
C VAL A 342 -53.00 4.50 68.92
N GLN A 343 -53.96 5.00 68.12
CA GLN A 343 -53.65 5.84 66.95
C GLN A 343 -53.42 7.31 67.31
N GLN A 344 -53.93 7.76 68.46
CA GLN A 344 -53.87 9.15 68.93
C GLN A 344 -52.70 9.40 69.91
N LEU A 345 -51.87 8.40 70.19
CA LEU A 345 -50.72 8.54 71.08
C LEU A 345 -49.71 9.61 70.59
N PRO A 346 -49.15 10.43 71.49
CA PRO A 346 -48.07 11.37 71.17
C PRO A 346 -46.89 10.66 70.50
N VAL A 347 -46.20 11.33 69.58
CA VAL A 347 -45.11 10.77 68.74
C VAL A 347 -44.03 10.01 69.55
N ARG A 348 -43.81 10.38 70.82
CA ARG A 348 -42.85 9.73 71.72
C ARG A 348 -43.32 8.40 72.33
N LEU A 349 -44.64 8.20 72.48
CA LEU A 349 -45.25 6.97 73.02
C LEU A 349 -45.67 5.99 71.91
N GLN A 350 -45.48 6.36 70.64
CA GLN A 350 -45.80 5.48 69.52
C GLN A 350 -44.78 4.33 69.37
N PRO A 351 -45.21 3.17 68.83
CA PRO A 351 -44.31 2.06 68.54
C PRO A 351 -43.12 2.52 67.69
N SER A 352 -41.90 2.36 68.21
CA SER A 352 -40.67 2.80 67.53
C SER A 352 -39.65 1.67 67.40
N ARG A 353 -38.93 1.65 66.28
CA ARG A 353 -37.92 0.64 65.99
C ARG A 353 -36.61 0.98 66.72
N THR A 354 -35.99 0.00 67.37
CA THR A 354 -34.71 0.18 68.03
C THR A 354 -33.57 0.23 66.99
N GLY A 355 -33.04 1.44 66.64
CA GLY A 355 -31.89 1.61 65.72
C GLY A 355 -31.81 2.92 64.89
N HIS A 356 -30.69 3.15 64.18
CA HIS A 356 -30.35 4.38 63.42
C HIS A 356 -31.31 4.67 62.24
N ASN A 357 -31.76 5.93 62.11
CA ASN A 357 -32.84 6.32 61.20
C ASN A 357 -32.33 6.84 59.83
N TRP A 358 -32.00 5.91 58.94
CA TRP A 358 -31.41 6.16 57.62
C TRP A 358 -32.15 7.19 56.73
N ARG A 359 -33.46 7.37 56.93
CA ARG A 359 -34.27 8.29 56.11
C ARG A 359 -33.93 9.77 56.31
N ARG A 360 -33.55 10.18 57.53
CA ARG A 360 -33.22 11.57 57.83
C ARG A 360 -31.88 11.98 57.22
N SER A 361 -30.90 11.09 57.25
CA SER A 361 -29.58 11.32 56.64
C SER A 361 -29.68 11.55 55.12
N LEU A 362 -30.61 10.85 54.46
CA LEU A 362 -30.84 10.96 53.02
C LEU A 362 -31.51 12.30 52.63
N ALA A 363 -32.41 12.82 53.47
CA ALA A 363 -33.09 14.09 53.21
C ALA A 363 -32.14 15.30 53.32
N VAL A 364 -31.22 15.30 54.31
CA VAL A 364 -30.22 16.37 54.47
C VAL A 364 -29.25 16.40 53.29
N MET A 365 -28.81 15.23 52.83
CA MET A 365 -27.97 15.13 51.63
C MET A 365 -28.67 15.69 50.37
N ALA A 366 -29.98 15.47 50.22
CA ALA A 366 -30.75 16.02 49.11
C ALA A 366 -30.86 17.56 49.16
N ALA A 367 -31.08 18.15 50.34
CA ALA A 367 -31.19 19.60 50.50
C ALA A 367 -29.87 20.33 50.16
N ILE A 368 -28.72 19.77 50.57
CA ILE A 368 -27.39 20.31 50.24
C ILE A 368 -27.16 20.28 48.72
N LEU A 369 -27.59 19.19 48.06
CA LEU A 369 -27.46 19.05 46.60
C LEU A 369 -28.26 20.12 45.85
N MET A 370 -29.50 20.41 46.29
CA MET A 370 -30.34 21.45 45.66
C MET A 370 -29.75 22.85 45.80
N MET A 371 -29.18 23.20 46.96
CA MET A 371 -28.58 24.52 47.19
C MET A 371 -27.31 24.73 46.34
N ALA A 372 -26.50 23.68 46.18
CA ALA A 372 -25.34 23.69 45.30
C ALA A 372 -25.74 23.89 43.82
N GLN A 373 -26.81 23.23 43.37
CA GLN A 373 -27.32 23.38 42.01
C GLN A 373 -27.85 24.80 41.73
N GLY A 374 -28.60 25.39 42.67
CA GLY A 374 -29.10 26.77 42.52
C GLY A 374 -27.98 27.81 42.41
N THR A 375 -26.93 27.67 43.22
CA THR A 375 -25.75 28.55 43.16
C THR A 375 -25.03 28.44 41.81
N GLY A 376 -24.90 27.21 41.28
CA GLY A 376 -24.33 26.97 39.95
C GLY A 376 -25.11 27.67 38.82
N MET A 377 -26.45 27.68 38.89
CA MET A 377 -27.31 28.34 37.91
C MET A 377 -27.11 29.87 37.86
N VAL A 378 -27.00 30.53 39.02
CA VAL A 378 -26.82 31.99 39.10
C VAL A 378 -25.48 32.43 38.51
N VAL A 379 -24.40 31.70 38.84
CA VAL A 379 -23.06 31.97 38.28
C VAL A 379 -23.08 31.81 36.76
N SER A 380 -23.77 30.78 36.27
CA SER A 380 -23.92 30.54 34.83
C SER A 380 -24.69 31.64 34.12
N PHE A 381 -25.78 32.14 34.71
CA PHE A 381 -26.52 33.26 34.13
C PHE A 381 -25.67 34.52 33.97
N LEU A 382 -24.94 34.93 35.01
CA LEU A 382 -24.12 36.15 34.98
C LEU A 382 -22.99 36.05 33.95
N ALA A 383 -22.32 34.90 33.88
CA ALA A 383 -21.22 34.67 32.95
C ALA A 383 -21.69 34.57 31.48
N ASN A 384 -22.87 34.00 31.20
CA ASN A 384 -23.44 34.01 29.86
C ASN A 384 -23.89 35.41 29.45
N ARG A 385 -24.45 36.21 30.36
CA ARG A 385 -24.88 37.60 30.08
C ARG A 385 -23.71 38.52 29.73
N SER A 386 -22.59 38.44 30.45
CA SER A 386 -21.40 39.24 30.12
C SER A 386 -20.82 38.89 28.76
N LEU A 387 -20.85 37.61 28.39
CA LEU A 387 -20.39 37.13 27.09
C LEU A 387 -21.25 37.67 25.94
N VAL A 388 -22.58 37.72 26.10
CA VAL A 388 -23.49 38.32 25.11
C VAL A 388 -23.18 39.81 24.90
N ALA A 389 -22.89 40.54 25.97
CA ALA A 389 -22.55 41.97 25.91
C ALA A 389 -21.22 42.22 25.17
N GLU A 390 -20.18 41.44 25.46
CA GLU A 390 -18.87 41.54 24.79
C GLU A 390 -18.99 41.36 23.26
N VAL A 391 -19.80 40.38 22.82
CA VAL A 391 -20.02 40.12 21.40
C VAL A 391 -20.83 41.22 20.72
N GLN A 392 -21.84 41.79 21.39
CA GLN A 392 -22.63 42.91 20.84
C GLN A 392 -21.79 44.17 20.62
N GLU A 393 -20.86 44.49 21.51
CA GLU A 393 -19.97 45.66 21.35
C GLU A 393 -19.02 45.51 20.15
N GLN A 394 -18.59 44.29 19.84
CA GLN A 394 -17.67 44.01 18.72
C GLN A 394 -18.35 44.06 17.33
N ILE A 395 -19.66 43.79 17.25
CA ILE A 395 -20.40 43.75 15.98
C ILE A 395 -20.66 45.17 15.41
N ARG A 396 -20.99 46.14 16.27
CA ARG A 396 -21.35 47.51 15.87
C ARG A 396 -20.30 48.21 14.97
N PRO A 397 -19.00 48.23 15.32
CA PRO A 397 -17.97 48.87 14.49
C PRO A 397 -17.66 48.09 13.20
N ALA A 398 -17.84 46.77 13.16
CA ALA A 398 -17.58 45.98 11.95
C ALA A 398 -18.58 46.30 10.81
N GLN A 399 -19.84 46.59 11.17
CA GLN A 399 -20.93 46.87 10.23
C GLN A 399 -20.99 48.32 9.74
N ASN A 400 -20.36 49.27 10.45
CA ASN A 400 -20.45 50.68 10.09
C ASN A 400 -19.58 51.00 8.87
N GLN A 401 -20.20 51.19 7.70
CA GLN A 401 -19.53 51.46 6.43
C GLN A 401 -18.82 52.82 6.37
N GLN A 402 -19.12 53.74 7.29
CA GLN A 402 -18.48 55.06 7.35
C GLN A 402 -17.10 55.05 8.02
N LEU A 403 -16.75 53.96 8.73
CA LEU A 403 -15.44 53.80 9.38
C LEU A 403 -14.36 53.38 8.37
N SER A 404 -13.10 53.69 8.70
CA SER A 404 -11.96 53.32 7.87
C SER A 404 -11.84 51.78 7.74
N PRO A 405 -11.34 51.26 6.59
CA PRO A 405 -11.21 49.82 6.39
C PRO A 405 -10.28 49.16 7.43
N ALA A 406 -9.30 49.89 7.98
CA ALA A 406 -8.45 49.41 9.06
C ALA A 406 -9.23 49.18 10.38
N GLU A 407 -10.10 50.10 10.78
CA GLU A 407 -10.93 49.96 11.99
C GLU A 407 -11.94 48.81 11.84
N ARG A 408 -12.53 48.67 10.64
CA ARG A 408 -13.46 47.57 10.34
C ARG A 408 -12.78 46.21 10.36
N LEU A 409 -11.55 46.10 9.85
CA LEU A 409 -10.75 44.88 9.92
C LEU A 409 -10.35 44.54 11.36
N GLN A 410 -10.02 45.54 12.18
CA GLN A 410 -9.71 45.33 13.60
C GLN A 410 -10.94 44.86 14.39
N ALA A 411 -12.12 45.42 14.12
CA ALA A 411 -13.38 44.94 14.68
C ALA A 411 -13.67 43.48 14.27
N LEU A 412 -13.45 43.15 12.99
CA LEU A 412 -13.63 41.79 12.46
C LEU A 412 -12.66 40.79 13.10
N LEU A 413 -11.41 41.20 13.39
CA LEU A 413 -10.44 40.38 14.09
C LEU A 413 -10.85 40.07 15.54
N ASN A 414 -11.39 41.06 16.25
CA ASN A 414 -11.90 40.84 17.60
C ASN A 414 -13.11 39.90 17.60
N LEU A 415 -14.03 40.09 16.64
CA LEU A 415 -15.19 39.24 16.44
C LEU A 415 -14.76 37.79 16.13
N GLN A 416 -13.74 37.62 15.28
CA GLN A 416 -13.14 36.31 14.98
C GLN A 416 -12.56 35.63 16.23
N LYS A 417 -11.83 36.36 17.09
CA LYS A 417 -11.30 35.79 18.35
C LYS A 417 -12.44 35.31 19.27
N SER A 418 -13.52 36.07 19.33
CA SER A 418 -14.73 35.70 20.10
C SER A 418 -15.40 34.46 19.50
N LEU A 419 -15.55 34.37 18.18
CA LEU A 419 -16.10 33.19 17.51
C LEU A 419 -15.21 31.95 17.69
N ALA A 420 -13.90 32.07 17.53
CA ALA A 420 -12.96 30.97 17.75
C ALA A 420 -13.03 30.46 19.21
N ARG A 421 -13.13 31.38 20.19
CA ARG A 421 -13.33 31.03 21.61
C ARG A 421 -14.65 30.30 21.82
N LEU A 422 -15.73 30.71 21.15
CA LEU A 422 -17.03 30.06 21.23
C LEU A 422 -17.04 28.67 20.57
N GLN A 423 -16.46 28.52 19.38
CA GLN A 423 -16.32 27.24 18.68
C GLN A 423 -15.49 26.24 19.49
N TYR A 424 -14.34 26.67 20.01
CA TYR A 424 -13.49 25.83 20.87
C TYR A 424 -14.26 25.31 22.11
N ARG A 425 -15.10 26.17 22.71
CA ARG A 425 -15.92 25.81 23.87
C ARG A 425 -17.08 24.88 23.54
N GLU A 426 -17.57 24.89 22.31
CA GLU A 426 -18.60 23.95 21.88
C GLU A 426 -17.99 22.56 21.64
N GLU A 427 -16.82 22.49 21.01
CA GLU A 427 -16.11 21.23 20.73
C GLU A 427 -15.51 20.57 21.98
N HIS A 428 -14.83 21.35 22.84
CA HIS A 428 -14.10 20.84 24.01
C HIS A 428 -14.89 20.99 25.32
N GLY A 429 -16.09 21.56 25.22
CA GLY A 429 -17.03 21.78 26.32
C GLY A 429 -16.78 23.09 27.09
N ALA A 430 -17.85 23.85 27.34
CA ALA A 430 -17.78 25.15 28.00
C ALA A 430 -17.17 25.07 29.41
N PRO A 431 -16.56 26.13 29.97
CA PRO A 431 -16.19 26.15 31.38
C PRO A 431 -17.36 25.77 32.31
N TRP A 432 -17.09 25.06 33.41
CA TRP A 432 -18.14 24.55 34.32
C TRP A 432 -19.08 25.64 34.84
N TYR A 433 -18.57 26.86 35.01
CA TYR A 433 -19.34 28.01 35.45
C TYR A 433 -20.38 28.48 34.42
N LEU A 434 -20.29 28.09 33.13
CA LEU A 434 -21.29 28.36 32.08
C LEU A 434 -22.25 27.18 31.84
N ARG A 435 -21.98 26.00 32.43
CA ARG A 435 -22.67 24.73 32.10
C ARG A 435 -23.94 24.44 32.88
N ALA A 436 -24.28 25.22 33.91
CA ALA A 436 -25.40 24.91 34.81
C ALA A 436 -26.80 25.16 34.18
N GLY A 437 -27.06 24.58 33.00
CA GLY A 437 -28.33 24.66 32.26
C GLY A 437 -28.56 25.94 31.46
N MET A 438 -27.63 26.91 31.48
CA MET A 438 -27.78 28.25 30.88
C MET A 438 -26.76 28.57 29.77
N ASN A 439 -26.06 27.57 29.22
CA ASN A 439 -25.00 27.78 28.22
C ASN A 439 -25.57 28.42 26.94
N GLN A 440 -25.10 29.62 26.57
CA GLN A 440 -25.52 30.37 25.38
C GLN A 440 -24.54 30.27 24.20
N ASN A 441 -23.46 29.48 24.32
CA ASN A 441 -22.40 29.44 23.31
C ASN A 441 -22.92 29.01 21.92
N ALA A 442 -23.74 27.95 21.85
CA ALA A 442 -24.31 27.46 20.59
C ALA A 442 -25.26 28.49 19.95
N ASP A 443 -26.17 29.08 20.74
CA ASP A 443 -27.12 30.08 20.25
C ASP A 443 -26.41 31.33 19.72
N LEU A 444 -25.38 31.80 20.42
CA LEU A 444 -24.56 32.92 19.98
C LEU A 444 -23.76 32.63 18.70
N LEU A 445 -23.23 31.41 18.54
CA LEU A 445 -22.56 31.02 17.31
C LEU A 445 -23.49 31.13 16.10
N VAL A 446 -24.75 30.67 16.24
CA VAL A 446 -25.74 30.72 15.16
C VAL A 446 -26.06 32.16 14.74
N VAL A 447 -26.14 33.09 15.69
CA VAL A 447 -26.48 34.51 15.41
C VAL A 447 -25.29 35.29 14.84
N VAL A 448 -24.08 35.06 15.38
CA VAL A 448 -22.91 35.90 15.09
C VAL A 448 -22.19 35.47 13.82
N MET A 449 -22.19 34.17 13.49
CA MET A 449 -21.55 33.61 12.31
C MET A 449 -22.00 34.26 10.97
N PRO A 450 -23.30 34.45 10.68
CA PRO A 450 -23.71 35.11 9.43
C PRO A 450 -23.29 36.59 9.37
N LEU A 451 -23.24 37.30 10.50
CA LEU A 451 -22.81 38.71 10.56
C LEU A 451 -21.30 38.85 10.36
N TYR A 452 -20.52 37.89 10.87
CA TYR A 452 -19.10 37.78 10.54
C TYR A 452 -18.91 37.51 9.04
N ALA A 453 -19.63 36.53 8.49
CA ALA A 453 -19.51 36.13 7.09
C ALA A 453 -19.74 37.29 6.12
N GLN A 454 -20.81 38.08 6.32
CA GLN A 454 -21.11 39.26 5.49
C GLN A 454 -19.96 40.26 5.46
N ASN A 455 -19.38 40.58 6.62
CA ASN A 455 -18.26 41.51 6.70
C ASN A 455 -16.96 40.89 6.16
N ALA A 456 -16.74 39.59 6.36
CA ALA A 456 -15.58 38.88 5.82
C ALA A 456 -15.65 38.74 4.29
N HIS A 457 -16.84 38.61 3.70
CA HIS A 457 -17.01 38.61 2.25
C HIS A 457 -16.55 39.95 1.66
N LEU A 458 -17.07 41.06 2.18
CA LEU A 458 -16.71 42.40 1.69
C LEU A 458 -15.25 42.76 1.97
N LEU A 459 -14.78 42.51 3.19
CA LEU A 459 -13.46 42.97 3.63
C LEU A 459 -12.34 42.00 3.29
N LEU A 460 -12.57 40.70 3.13
CA LEU A 460 -11.50 39.73 2.83
C LEU A 460 -11.68 39.11 1.44
N ARG A 461 -12.80 38.45 1.19
CA ARG A 461 -13.04 37.67 -0.04
C ARG A 461 -13.03 38.56 -1.29
N ASP A 462 -13.89 39.57 -1.33
CA ASP A 462 -14.13 40.39 -2.52
C ASP A 462 -12.91 41.29 -2.81
N ALA A 463 -12.26 41.80 -1.75
CA ALA A 463 -11.02 42.55 -1.88
C ALA A 463 -9.84 41.67 -2.37
N ALA A 464 -9.72 40.43 -1.89
CA ALA A 464 -8.71 39.49 -2.38
C ALA A 464 -9.00 39.06 -3.82
N ALA A 465 -10.26 38.79 -4.16
CA ALA A 465 -10.69 38.45 -5.51
C ALA A 465 -10.36 39.56 -6.51
N ALA A 466 -10.67 40.82 -6.17
CA ALA A 466 -10.35 41.97 -7.02
C ALA A 466 -8.84 42.11 -7.27
N HIS A 467 -8.01 41.91 -6.24
CA HIS A 467 -6.55 41.92 -6.38
C HIS A 467 -6.05 40.81 -7.32
N LEU A 468 -6.54 39.57 -7.13
CA LEU A 468 -6.16 38.42 -7.95
C LEU A 468 -6.63 38.56 -9.40
N GLU A 469 -7.85 39.05 -9.63
CA GLU A 469 -8.38 39.31 -10.97
C GLU A 469 -7.54 40.36 -11.71
N GLN A 470 -7.11 41.42 -11.03
CA GLN A 470 -6.23 42.42 -11.62
C GLN A 470 -4.89 41.80 -12.05
N GLN A 471 -4.26 40.99 -11.20
CA GLN A 471 -3.00 40.31 -11.53
C GLN A 471 -3.16 39.33 -12.69
N LEU A 472 -4.20 38.50 -12.69
CA LEU A 472 -4.48 37.56 -13.78
C LEU A 472 -4.76 38.28 -15.11
N ARG A 473 -5.49 39.41 -15.09
CA ARG A 473 -5.67 40.26 -16.28
C ARG A 473 -4.37 40.87 -16.78
N THR A 474 -3.43 41.23 -15.90
CA THR A 474 -2.09 41.68 -16.34
C THR A 474 -1.31 40.57 -17.04
N PHE A 475 -1.41 39.33 -16.55
CA PHE A 475 -0.78 38.18 -17.19
C PHE A 475 -1.35 37.87 -18.58
N ILE A 476 -2.69 37.90 -18.72
CA ILE A 476 -3.39 37.66 -20.00
C ILE A 476 -2.96 38.70 -21.06
N ARG A 477 -2.74 39.96 -20.67
CA ARG A 477 -2.37 41.06 -21.58
C ARG A 477 -0.92 41.03 -22.08
N LEU A 478 -0.04 40.20 -21.53
CA LEU A 478 1.35 40.11 -21.99
C LEU A 478 1.43 39.58 -23.43
N PRO A 479 2.43 39.94 -24.25
CA PRO A 479 2.59 39.40 -25.62
C PRO A 479 3.01 37.91 -25.66
N PRO A 480 2.71 37.17 -26.77
CA PRO A 480 2.96 35.74 -26.95
C PRO A 480 4.38 35.26 -26.62
N ASP A 481 5.39 36.00 -27.08
CA ASP A 481 6.79 35.57 -27.11
C ASP A 481 7.67 36.28 -26.08
N SER A 482 7.08 36.94 -25.07
CA SER A 482 7.88 37.67 -24.08
C SER A 482 8.51 36.72 -23.04
N PRO A 483 9.81 36.82 -22.73
CA PRO A 483 10.47 36.01 -21.71
C PRO A 483 9.94 36.30 -20.28
N GLN A 484 9.29 37.46 -20.10
CA GLN A 484 8.60 37.83 -18.87
C GLN A 484 7.39 36.92 -18.59
N ARG A 485 6.71 36.44 -19.63
CA ARG A 485 5.57 35.52 -19.49
C ARG A 485 5.98 34.20 -18.85
N GLY A 486 7.16 33.66 -19.19
CA GLY A 486 7.67 32.44 -18.56
C GLY A 486 8.02 32.63 -17.08
N LYS A 487 8.56 33.80 -16.70
CA LYS A 487 8.83 34.13 -15.29
C LYS A 487 7.54 34.34 -14.48
N MET A 488 6.51 34.93 -15.08
CA MET A 488 5.23 35.20 -14.43
C MET A 488 4.25 34.02 -14.47
N ALA A 489 4.49 32.98 -15.28
CA ALA A 489 3.59 31.83 -15.40
C ALA A 489 3.39 31.09 -14.06
N LYS A 490 4.46 30.92 -13.27
CA LYS A 490 4.35 30.29 -11.94
C LYS A 490 3.54 31.14 -10.96
N ALA A 491 3.77 32.45 -10.96
CA ALA A 491 2.98 33.39 -10.14
C ALA A 491 1.51 33.42 -10.58
N ALA A 492 1.25 33.45 -11.90
CA ALA A 492 -0.10 33.41 -12.45
C ALA A 492 -0.82 32.09 -12.14
N TYR A 493 -0.11 30.96 -12.11
CA TYR A 493 -0.65 29.69 -11.64
C TYR A 493 -1.06 29.75 -10.16
N ASP A 494 -0.16 30.22 -9.28
CA ASP A 494 -0.45 30.37 -7.84
C ASP A 494 -1.64 31.33 -7.62
N GLN A 495 -1.71 32.42 -8.37
CA GLN A 495 -2.80 33.40 -8.34
C GLN A 495 -4.13 32.80 -8.82
N LEU A 496 -4.11 32.02 -9.92
CA LEU A 496 -5.30 31.32 -10.41
C LEU A 496 -5.77 30.27 -9.40
N ARG A 497 -4.85 29.53 -8.78
CA ARG A 497 -5.16 28.57 -7.72
C ARG A 497 -5.80 29.27 -6.53
N LEU A 498 -5.26 30.38 -6.05
CA LEU A 498 -5.85 31.19 -4.98
C LEU A 498 -7.26 31.69 -5.33
N TYR A 499 -7.46 32.16 -6.57
CA TYR A 499 -8.77 32.63 -7.03
C TYR A 499 -9.79 31.50 -7.10
N LEU A 500 -9.40 30.35 -7.65
CA LEU A 500 -10.25 29.17 -7.73
C LEU A 500 -10.57 28.58 -6.36
N MET A 501 -9.66 28.65 -5.38
CA MET A 501 -9.94 28.23 -4.00
C MET A 501 -11.08 29.06 -3.37
N LEU A 502 -11.18 30.36 -3.68
CA LEU A 502 -12.28 31.21 -3.22
C LEU A 502 -13.62 30.84 -3.88
N ALA A 503 -13.60 30.35 -5.12
CA ALA A 503 -14.80 29.96 -5.87
C ALA A 503 -15.23 28.50 -5.64
N GLN A 504 -14.27 27.62 -5.32
CA GLN A 504 -14.45 26.18 -5.16
C GLN A 504 -14.01 25.72 -3.76
N PRO A 505 -14.91 25.77 -2.76
CA PRO A 505 -14.57 25.46 -1.35
C PRO A 505 -13.96 24.07 -1.13
N GLN A 506 -14.26 23.11 -2.01
CA GLN A 506 -13.76 21.72 -1.93
C GLN A 506 -12.23 21.60 -2.06
N HIS A 507 -11.56 22.60 -2.66
CA HIS A 507 -10.11 22.62 -2.86
C HIS A 507 -9.40 23.63 -1.95
N MET A 508 -10.10 24.21 -0.96
CA MET A 508 -9.53 25.22 -0.08
C MET A 508 -8.53 24.60 0.91
N GLU A 509 -7.28 25.05 0.87
CA GLU A 509 -6.23 24.67 1.83
C GLU A 509 -5.86 25.87 2.72
N PRO A 510 -6.34 25.95 3.99
CA PRO A 510 -6.27 27.19 4.77
C PRO A 510 -4.85 27.70 5.05
N ALA A 511 -3.92 26.78 5.34
CA ALA A 511 -2.54 27.11 5.63
C ALA A 511 -1.77 27.57 4.39
N TRP A 512 -2.01 26.96 3.23
CA TRP A 512 -1.40 27.35 1.97
C TRP A 512 -2.00 28.66 1.46
N PHE A 513 -3.33 28.77 1.45
CA PHE A 513 -4.06 29.97 0.99
C PHE A 513 -3.60 31.23 1.72
N SER A 514 -3.57 31.20 3.07
CA SER A 514 -3.17 32.35 3.88
C SER A 514 -1.71 32.78 3.64
N ARG A 515 -0.77 31.83 3.58
CA ARG A 515 0.65 32.14 3.35
C ARG A 515 0.90 32.67 1.94
N THR A 516 0.33 32.00 0.93
CA THR A 516 0.56 32.35 -0.48
C THR A 516 -0.13 33.65 -0.84
N LEU A 517 -1.37 33.88 -0.37
CA LEU A 517 -2.06 35.16 -0.59
C LEU A 517 -1.34 36.33 0.08
N MET A 518 -0.77 36.15 1.27
CA MET A 518 0.03 37.21 1.93
C MET A 518 1.33 37.54 1.18
N ARG A 519 1.91 36.56 0.46
CA ARG A 519 3.07 36.77 -0.40
C ARG A 519 2.71 37.56 -1.66
N GLU A 520 1.56 37.24 -2.27
CA GLU A 520 1.04 37.90 -3.47
C GLU A 520 0.35 39.25 -3.18
N TRP A 521 -0.10 39.48 -1.94
CA TRP A 521 -0.80 40.68 -1.49
C TRP A 521 -0.17 41.30 -0.22
N PRO A 522 1.10 41.76 -0.31
CA PRO A 522 1.87 42.22 0.86
C PRO A 522 1.41 43.57 1.42
N GLN A 523 0.78 44.42 0.60
CA GLN A 523 0.25 45.72 0.98
C GLN A 523 -1.17 45.87 0.43
N ARG A 524 -2.06 46.41 1.26
CA ARG A 524 -3.47 46.61 0.92
C ARG A 524 -3.83 48.09 0.96
N ASP A 525 -4.52 48.56 -0.07
CA ASP A 525 -4.97 49.93 -0.17
C ASP A 525 -5.93 50.30 0.98
N GLY A 526 -5.66 51.43 1.63
CA GLY A 526 -6.43 51.93 2.78
C GLY A 526 -6.10 51.30 4.15
N VAL A 527 -5.14 50.37 4.23
CA VAL A 527 -4.73 49.71 5.48
C VAL A 527 -3.22 49.89 5.71
N SER A 528 -2.78 50.10 6.95
CA SER A 528 -1.34 50.21 7.23
C SER A 528 -0.63 48.86 6.99
N ALA A 529 0.54 48.90 6.35
CA ALA A 529 1.30 47.70 6.00
C ALA A 529 1.65 46.85 7.24
N VAL A 530 2.00 47.51 8.34
CA VAL A 530 2.30 46.86 9.63
C VAL A 530 1.10 46.08 10.17
N PHE A 531 -0.09 46.67 10.11
CA PHE A 531 -1.31 46.00 10.55
C PHE A 531 -1.64 44.79 9.68
N TRP A 532 -1.58 44.96 8.35
CA TRP A 532 -1.91 43.89 7.41
C TRP A 532 -0.95 42.70 7.52
N GLN A 533 0.36 42.95 7.66
CA GLN A 533 1.33 41.86 7.84
C GLN A 533 1.17 41.13 9.17
N ALA A 534 0.82 41.84 10.25
CA ALA A 534 0.63 41.24 11.57
C ALA A 534 -0.68 40.43 11.68
N ASN A 535 -1.78 40.94 11.10
CA ASN A 535 -3.13 40.42 11.33
C ASN A 535 -3.77 39.75 10.10
N GLY A 536 -3.30 40.05 8.88
CA GLY A 536 -3.80 39.46 7.64
C GLY A 536 -3.73 37.93 7.61
N PRO A 537 -2.62 37.28 8.00
CA PRO A 537 -2.54 35.81 8.01
C PRO A 537 -3.62 35.15 8.89
N THR A 538 -3.88 35.71 10.08
CA THR A 538 -4.86 35.14 11.02
C THR A 538 -6.29 35.36 10.54
N LEU A 539 -6.59 36.51 9.94
CA LEU A 539 -7.87 36.81 9.30
C LEU A 539 -8.17 35.86 8.13
N LEU A 540 -7.19 35.69 7.22
CA LEU A 540 -7.33 34.86 6.04
C LEU A 540 -7.43 33.36 6.39
N ALA A 541 -6.63 32.88 7.35
CA ALA A 541 -6.65 31.47 7.75
C ALA A 541 -8.00 31.05 8.34
N TYR A 542 -8.60 31.91 9.18
CA TYR A 542 -9.91 31.61 9.75
C TYR A 542 -11.01 31.63 8.70
N TYR A 543 -11.02 32.64 7.81
CA TYR A 543 -11.96 32.65 6.68
C TYR A 543 -11.82 31.41 5.79
N ALA A 544 -10.59 31.02 5.45
CA ALA A 544 -10.31 29.84 4.64
C ALA A 544 -10.71 28.52 5.33
N SER A 545 -10.66 28.45 6.67
CA SER A 545 -11.23 27.30 7.39
C SER A 545 -12.76 27.31 7.41
N GLY A 546 -13.37 28.50 7.47
CA GLY A 546 -14.82 28.67 7.53
C GLY A 546 -15.54 28.44 6.20
N ILE A 547 -14.91 28.73 5.06
CA ILE A 547 -15.50 28.48 3.72
C ILE A 547 -15.70 26.99 3.43
N ILE A 548 -14.86 26.11 4.00
CA ILE A 548 -14.96 24.66 3.87
C ILE A 548 -16.24 24.16 4.57
N THR A 549 -16.54 24.71 5.75
CA THR A 549 -17.72 24.34 6.55
C THR A 549 -19.00 25.06 6.10
N HIS A 550 -18.86 26.19 5.41
CA HIS A 550 -19.99 27.01 4.92
C HIS A 550 -19.86 27.29 3.40
N PRO A 551 -20.31 26.37 2.53
CA PRO A 551 -20.13 26.48 1.07
C PRO A 551 -20.78 27.73 0.45
N GLN A 552 -21.76 28.32 1.14
CA GLN A 552 -22.43 29.58 0.77
C GLN A 552 -21.50 30.81 0.79
N TRP A 553 -20.31 30.70 1.37
CA TRP A 553 -19.31 31.78 1.44
C TRP A 553 -18.50 31.93 0.14
N LYS A 554 -18.69 31.03 -0.84
CA LYS A 554 -17.96 30.99 -2.11
C LYS A 554 -18.08 32.29 -2.92
N LEU A 555 -17.01 32.61 -3.65
CA LEU A 555 -17.00 33.64 -4.68
C LEU A 555 -17.71 33.11 -5.94
N THR A 556 -18.41 33.99 -6.66
CA THR A 556 -18.84 33.73 -8.05
C THR A 556 -17.67 34.06 -8.99
N ALA A 557 -17.03 33.05 -9.57
CA ALA A 557 -15.87 33.23 -10.44
C ALA A 557 -16.24 33.84 -11.81
N ASP A 558 -15.36 34.68 -12.34
CA ASP A 558 -15.35 35.10 -13.75
C ASP A 558 -14.85 33.92 -14.63
N GLU A 559 -15.79 33.19 -15.22
CA GLU A 559 -15.52 32.01 -16.06
C GLU A 559 -14.66 32.34 -17.30
N GLU A 560 -14.76 33.56 -17.83
CA GLU A 560 -13.96 34.00 -18.97
C GLU A 560 -12.50 34.19 -18.58
N LEU A 561 -12.25 34.87 -17.45
CA LEU A 561 -10.90 35.07 -16.92
C LEU A 561 -10.22 33.74 -16.56
N VAL A 562 -10.96 32.82 -15.95
CA VAL A 562 -10.46 31.49 -15.59
C VAL A 562 -10.09 30.68 -16.83
N SER A 563 -10.96 30.61 -17.84
CA SER A 563 -10.72 29.84 -19.06
C SER A 563 -9.55 30.39 -19.88
N GLN A 564 -9.43 31.72 -20.01
CA GLN A 564 -8.30 32.36 -20.70
C GLN A 564 -6.98 32.11 -19.97
N SER A 565 -6.96 32.24 -18.64
CA SER A 565 -5.77 31.98 -17.82
C SER A 565 -5.32 30.51 -17.91
N ARG A 566 -6.25 29.56 -17.81
CA ARG A 566 -5.97 28.12 -17.95
C ARG A 566 -5.39 27.78 -19.31
N THR A 567 -5.99 28.30 -20.39
CA THR A 567 -5.54 28.00 -21.76
C THR A 567 -4.12 28.47 -22.01
N LEU A 568 -3.77 29.68 -21.52
CA LEU A 568 -2.42 30.22 -21.64
C LEU A 568 -1.39 29.45 -20.79
N LEU A 569 -1.76 29.05 -19.57
CA LEU A 569 -0.90 28.27 -18.68
C LEU A 569 -0.68 26.85 -19.21
N LEU A 570 -1.72 26.16 -19.70
CA LEU A 570 -1.63 24.83 -20.32
C LEU A 570 -0.71 24.82 -21.54
N ARG A 571 -0.79 25.85 -22.38
CA ARG A 571 0.09 25.98 -23.56
C ARG A 571 1.56 26.12 -23.17
N HIS A 572 1.86 26.84 -22.09
CA HIS A 572 3.23 27.03 -21.62
C HIS A 572 3.76 25.80 -20.85
N LEU A 573 2.98 25.26 -19.91
CA LEU A 573 3.35 24.10 -19.10
C LEU A 573 3.41 22.81 -19.93
N GLY A 574 2.53 22.64 -20.92
CA GLY A 574 2.56 21.51 -21.85
C GLY A 574 3.84 21.43 -22.68
N THR A 575 4.50 22.56 -22.94
CA THR A 575 5.81 22.58 -23.63
C THR A 575 6.99 22.26 -22.70
N GLN A 576 6.88 22.52 -21.39
CA GLN A 576 7.93 22.24 -20.41
C GLN A 576 7.85 20.79 -19.86
N ASN A 577 6.66 20.20 -19.82
CA ASN A 577 6.38 18.90 -19.19
C ASN A 577 6.22 17.74 -20.19
N SER A 578 6.91 17.80 -21.33
CA SER A 578 6.93 16.68 -22.27
C SER A 578 7.55 15.43 -21.65
N ASP A 579 7.07 14.24 -22.02
CA ASP A 579 7.60 12.95 -21.53
C ASP A 579 9.13 12.85 -21.73
N ALA A 580 9.68 13.55 -22.75
CA ALA A 580 11.11 13.66 -23.00
C ALA A 580 11.89 14.50 -21.98
N MET A 581 11.36 15.65 -21.56
CA MET A 581 12.01 16.48 -20.54
C MET A 581 11.96 15.82 -19.16
N LEU A 582 10.86 15.13 -18.84
CA LEU A 582 10.72 14.37 -17.59
C LEU A 582 11.74 13.22 -17.51
N TYR A 583 11.93 12.50 -18.61
CA TYR A 583 12.96 11.46 -18.73
C TYR A 583 14.38 12.02 -18.55
N GLN A 584 14.71 13.14 -19.22
CA GLN A 584 16.01 13.79 -19.11
C GLN A 584 16.30 14.32 -17.69
N LYS A 585 15.30 14.93 -17.03
CA LYS A 585 15.41 15.40 -15.64
C LYS A 585 15.65 14.23 -14.67
N MET A 586 14.97 13.10 -14.90
CA MET A 586 15.17 11.88 -14.13
C MET A 586 16.59 11.35 -14.29
N LEU A 587 17.08 11.21 -15.53
CA LEU A 587 18.45 10.75 -15.79
C LEU A 587 19.51 11.69 -15.19
N ALA A 588 19.38 13.01 -15.35
CA ALA A 588 20.34 13.97 -14.80
C ALA A 588 20.47 13.87 -13.27
N ARG A 589 19.37 13.55 -12.57
CA ARG A 589 19.38 13.33 -11.11
C ARG A 589 20.13 12.06 -10.71
N VAL A 590 19.98 11.00 -11.50
CA VAL A 590 20.62 9.69 -11.24
C VAL A 590 22.08 9.66 -11.68
N ALA A 591 22.43 10.36 -12.76
CA ALA A 591 23.77 10.37 -13.35
C ALA A 591 24.88 10.80 -12.37
N HIS A 592 24.58 11.70 -11.43
CA HIS A 592 25.56 12.16 -10.43
C HIS A 592 25.83 11.15 -9.29
N GLN A 593 25.04 10.08 -9.17
CA GLN A 593 25.10 9.14 -8.04
C GLN A 593 25.96 7.90 -8.32
N PHE A 594 26.18 7.57 -9.60
CA PHE A 594 26.89 6.36 -10.01
C PHE A 594 28.03 6.73 -10.97
N ALA A 595 29.22 6.18 -10.72
CA ALA A 595 30.37 6.34 -11.61
C ALA A 595 30.23 5.45 -12.85
N ASP A 596 30.82 5.89 -13.96
CA ASP A 596 30.83 5.13 -15.22
C ASP A 596 31.58 3.81 -15.07
N MET A 597 30.99 2.74 -15.60
CA MET A 597 31.53 1.39 -15.55
C MET A 597 32.48 1.17 -16.71
N ARG A 598 33.76 0.91 -16.41
CA ARG A 598 34.82 0.64 -17.39
C ARG A 598 34.97 -0.86 -17.62
N LEU A 599 35.65 -1.23 -18.70
CA LEU A 599 35.93 -2.62 -19.04
C LEU A 599 36.67 -3.39 -17.91
N THR A 600 37.58 -2.73 -17.21
CA THR A 600 38.31 -3.30 -16.05
C THR A 600 37.38 -3.65 -14.88
N ASP A 601 36.37 -2.81 -14.65
CA ASP A 601 35.42 -3.00 -13.54
C ASP A 601 34.49 -4.20 -13.81
N MET A 602 34.28 -4.52 -15.10
CA MET A 602 33.45 -5.64 -15.55
C MET A 602 34.18 -6.99 -15.52
N THR A 603 35.51 -7.02 -15.41
CA THR A 603 36.30 -8.26 -15.44
C THR A 603 37.03 -8.58 -14.14
N GLY A 604 36.85 -7.75 -13.11
CA GLY A 604 37.48 -7.92 -11.80
C GLY A 604 39.01 -7.90 -11.90
N ASP A 605 39.68 -8.82 -11.19
CA ASP A 605 41.15 -8.90 -11.12
C ASP A 605 41.82 -9.49 -12.39
N THR A 606 41.06 -9.67 -13.47
CA THR A 606 41.55 -10.31 -14.70
C THR A 606 42.20 -9.31 -15.64
N ASP A 607 43.34 -9.68 -16.26
CA ASP A 607 44.08 -8.77 -17.16
C ASP A 607 43.44 -8.68 -18.56
N VAL A 608 42.34 -7.92 -18.66
CA VAL A 608 41.66 -7.57 -19.91
C VAL A 608 42.58 -6.90 -20.91
N SER A 609 43.50 -6.06 -20.42
CA SER A 609 44.21 -5.07 -21.22
C SER A 609 45.08 -5.71 -22.31
N ARG A 610 45.52 -6.96 -22.09
CA ARG A 610 46.30 -7.73 -23.06
C ARG A 610 45.47 -8.25 -24.24
N LEU A 611 44.16 -8.33 -24.08
CA LEU A 611 43.26 -8.97 -25.03
C LEU A 611 42.31 -7.98 -25.70
N PHE A 612 41.54 -7.25 -24.90
CA PHE A 612 40.56 -6.28 -25.38
C PHE A 612 40.89 -4.88 -24.90
N PHE A 613 40.55 -3.89 -25.72
CA PHE A 613 40.56 -2.49 -25.33
C PHE A 613 39.33 -1.79 -25.90
N THR A 614 38.90 -0.73 -25.23
CA THR A 614 37.80 0.14 -25.65
C THR A 614 37.99 1.51 -24.99
N ASP A 615 37.67 2.56 -25.72
CA ASP A 615 37.68 3.93 -25.19
C ASP A 615 36.30 4.35 -24.64
N GLU A 616 35.25 3.62 -25.03
CA GLU A 616 33.89 3.81 -24.55
C GLU A 616 33.71 3.27 -23.13
N VAL A 617 32.78 3.86 -22.40
CA VAL A 617 32.38 3.44 -21.05
C VAL A 617 30.86 3.33 -20.97
N VAL A 618 30.35 2.46 -20.12
CA VAL A 618 28.91 2.40 -19.85
C VAL A 618 28.59 3.41 -18.75
N PRO A 619 27.71 4.40 -19.00
CA PRO A 619 27.31 5.35 -17.96
C PRO A 619 26.75 4.62 -16.73
N GLY A 620 27.20 5.00 -15.53
CA GLY A 620 26.88 4.27 -14.30
C GLY A 620 25.39 4.14 -14.00
N MET A 621 24.59 5.07 -14.52
CA MET A 621 23.13 5.08 -14.42
C MET A 621 22.45 3.91 -15.16
N PHE A 622 23.11 3.28 -16.13
CA PHE A 622 22.62 2.11 -16.87
C PHE A 622 23.21 0.80 -16.33
N THR A 623 23.17 0.64 -15.02
CA THR A 623 23.58 -0.59 -14.33
C THR A 623 22.42 -1.16 -13.53
N ARG A 624 22.48 -2.45 -13.20
CA ARG A 624 21.50 -3.12 -12.36
C ARG A 624 21.36 -2.43 -11.00
N GLN A 625 22.47 -2.03 -10.41
CA GLN A 625 22.48 -1.33 -9.13
C GLN A 625 21.75 0.02 -9.24
N ALA A 626 22.05 0.82 -10.27
CA ALA A 626 21.37 2.09 -10.50
C ALA A 626 19.87 1.93 -10.75
N TRP A 627 19.46 0.87 -11.46
CA TRP A 627 18.05 0.54 -11.67
C TRP A 627 17.31 0.28 -10.34
N GLU A 628 17.87 -0.60 -9.52
CA GLU A 628 17.26 -1.06 -8.26
C GLU A 628 17.27 0.05 -7.17
N GLU A 629 18.35 0.82 -7.07
CA GLU A 629 18.55 1.79 -5.97
C GLU A 629 18.04 3.20 -6.26
N ALA A 630 18.09 3.67 -7.52
CA ALA A 630 17.87 5.09 -7.83
C ALA A 630 16.85 5.37 -8.96
N VAL A 631 16.84 4.60 -10.05
CA VAL A 631 15.96 4.85 -11.20
C VAL A 631 14.50 4.51 -10.87
N LEU A 632 14.24 3.33 -10.29
CA LEU A 632 12.91 2.93 -9.84
C LEU A 632 12.23 3.98 -8.93
N PRO A 633 12.85 4.43 -7.82
CA PRO A 633 12.25 5.45 -6.97
C PRO A 633 12.16 6.83 -7.66
N SER A 634 13.09 7.15 -8.57
CA SER A 634 13.05 8.39 -9.35
C SER A 634 11.86 8.45 -10.33
N ILE A 635 11.50 7.33 -10.95
CA ILE A 635 10.31 7.22 -11.81
C ILE A 635 9.05 7.51 -10.98
N ASP A 636 8.94 6.93 -9.79
CA ASP A 636 7.80 7.17 -8.90
C ASP A 636 7.73 8.64 -8.44
N THR A 637 8.87 9.30 -8.21
CA THR A 637 8.89 10.74 -7.87
C THR A 637 8.43 11.60 -9.05
N VAL A 638 8.89 11.34 -10.26
CA VAL A 638 8.50 12.10 -11.47
C VAL A 638 7.01 11.93 -11.80
N ILE A 639 6.46 10.74 -11.58
CA ILE A 639 5.02 10.48 -11.75
C ILE A 639 4.20 11.27 -10.72
N ASN A 640 4.66 11.34 -9.46
CA ASN A 640 4.01 12.11 -8.41
C ASN A 640 4.13 13.63 -8.65
N GLU A 641 5.30 14.14 -9.09
CA GLU A 641 5.49 15.54 -9.51
C GLU A 641 4.50 15.93 -10.63
N ARG A 642 4.34 15.08 -11.67
CA ARG A 642 3.34 15.32 -12.74
C ARG A 642 1.90 15.32 -12.22
N ARG A 643 1.58 14.48 -11.23
CA ARG A 643 0.25 14.40 -10.62
C ARG A 643 -0.09 15.69 -9.87
N GLU A 644 0.88 16.29 -9.20
CA GLU A 644 0.72 17.57 -8.49
C GLU A 644 0.60 18.76 -9.48
N GLU A 645 1.19 18.68 -10.67
CA GLU A 645 1.13 19.75 -11.69
C GLU A 645 -0.12 19.67 -12.60
N MET A 646 -0.71 18.49 -12.81
CA MET A 646 -2.03 18.30 -13.45
C MET A 646 -3.18 18.57 -12.47
N ASP A 647 -2.98 19.50 -11.55
CA ASP A 647 -3.91 19.91 -10.51
C ASP A 647 -5.24 20.38 -11.12
N TRP A 648 -6.32 20.20 -10.37
CA TRP A 648 -7.70 20.66 -10.69
C TRP A 648 -7.78 22.14 -11.12
N VAL A 649 -6.72 22.92 -10.85
CA VAL A 649 -6.52 24.31 -11.27
C VAL A 649 -6.52 24.47 -12.79
N LEU A 650 -5.96 23.51 -13.55
CA LEU A 650 -5.78 23.63 -15.01
C LEU A 650 -6.80 22.83 -15.84
N THR A 651 -7.57 21.93 -15.22
CA THR A 651 -8.56 21.10 -15.92
C THR A 651 -9.97 21.64 -15.74
N ASP A 652 -10.75 21.62 -16.83
CA ASP A 652 -12.13 22.09 -16.84
C ASP A 652 -13.08 20.90 -16.69
N GLY A 653 -13.83 20.83 -15.58
CA GLY A 653 -14.71 19.70 -15.26
C GLY A 653 -15.88 19.47 -16.25
N ARG A 654 -16.05 20.32 -17.26
CA ARG A 654 -17.14 20.25 -18.26
C ARG A 654 -16.72 19.70 -19.62
N GLN A 655 -15.43 19.60 -19.92
CA GLN A 655 -14.94 18.97 -21.14
C GLN A 655 -14.00 17.82 -20.77
N LYS A 656 -14.46 16.59 -21.00
CA LYS A 656 -13.59 15.42 -21.13
C LYS A 656 -12.70 15.67 -22.37
N ALA A 657 -11.57 16.34 -22.17
CA ALA A 657 -10.48 16.30 -23.13
C ALA A 657 -10.10 14.81 -23.36
N PRO A 658 -9.71 14.41 -24.58
CA PRO A 658 -9.41 13.02 -24.87
C PRO A 658 -8.23 12.56 -24.00
N SER A 659 -8.53 11.62 -23.10
CA SER A 659 -7.67 10.83 -22.21
C SER A 659 -6.17 11.21 -22.13
N PRO A 660 -5.72 11.95 -21.10
CA PRO A 660 -4.30 12.05 -20.79
C PRO A 660 -3.81 10.72 -20.19
N VAL A 661 -2.58 10.33 -20.54
CA VAL A 661 -1.88 9.08 -20.17
C VAL A 661 -2.06 8.76 -18.68
N SER A 662 -2.60 7.58 -18.35
CA SER A 662 -2.69 7.10 -16.96
C SER A 662 -1.29 7.03 -16.32
N PRO A 663 -1.14 7.24 -15.01
CA PRO A 663 0.17 7.20 -14.35
C PRO A 663 0.90 5.87 -14.56
N GLU A 664 0.15 4.77 -14.67
CA GLU A 664 0.66 3.44 -15.00
C GLU A 664 1.18 3.36 -16.43
N ALA A 665 0.48 3.96 -17.40
CA ALA A 665 0.93 4.03 -18.78
C ALA A 665 2.18 4.93 -18.92
N LEU A 666 2.31 5.99 -18.12
CA LEU A 666 3.53 6.81 -18.07
C LEU A 666 4.70 6.03 -17.46
N ARG A 667 4.46 5.29 -16.36
CA ARG A 667 5.46 4.40 -15.76
C ARG A 667 5.99 3.41 -16.78
N GLN A 668 5.09 2.75 -17.51
CA GLN A 668 5.46 1.81 -18.57
C GLN A 668 6.26 2.51 -19.67
N ARG A 669 5.81 3.65 -20.20
CA ARG A 669 6.53 4.41 -21.24
C ARG A 669 7.94 4.84 -20.80
N LEU A 670 8.08 5.40 -19.59
CA LEU A 670 9.38 5.80 -19.05
C LEU A 670 10.29 4.58 -18.81
N THR A 671 9.72 3.48 -18.31
CA THR A 671 10.47 2.23 -18.06
C THR A 671 10.94 1.59 -19.37
N THR A 672 10.05 1.49 -20.37
CA THR A 672 10.40 0.98 -21.70
C THR A 672 11.46 1.84 -22.36
N ARG A 673 11.34 3.18 -22.28
CA ARG A 673 12.36 4.09 -22.79
C ARG A 673 13.70 3.92 -22.07
N TYR A 674 13.68 3.83 -20.74
CA TYR A 674 14.88 3.57 -19.96
C TYR A 674 15.56 2.26 -20.37
N PHE A 675 14.82 1.17 -20.53
CA PHE A 675 15.41 -0.11 -20.92
C PHE A 675 15.89 -0.14 -22.38
N ALA A 676 15.26 0.63 -23.27
CA ALA A 676 15.79 0.83 -24.62
C ALA A 676 17.14 1.57 -24.60
N ASP A 677 17.24 2.67 -23.84
CA ASP A 677 18.49 3.43 -23.70
C ASP A 677 19.57 2.63 -22.93
N PHE A 678 19.17 1.81 -21.95
CA PHE A 678 20.04 0.84 -21.28
C PHE A 678 20.63 -0.15 -22.28
N GLY A 679 19.78 -0.80 -23.09
CA GLY A 679 20.22 -1.75 -24.11
C GLY A 679 21.19 -1.09 -25.10
N ASN A 680 20.86 0.10 -25.59
CA ASN A 680 21.71 0.84 -26.53
C ASN A 680 23.06 1.23 -25.93
N ALA A 681 23.11 1.71 -24.68
CA ALA A 681 24.37 2.06 -24.02
C ALA A 681 25.31 0.85 -23.91
N TRP A 682 24.77 -0.32 -23.54
CA TRP A 682 25.54 -1.56 -23.47
C TRP A 682 25.95 -2.09 -24.84
N LEU A 683 25.07 -2.03 -25.85
CA LEU A 683 25.41 -2.43 -27.22
C LEU A 683 26.52 -1.56 -27.80
N ASN A 684 26.45 -0.23 -27.61
CA ASN A 684 27.49 0.69 -28.09
C ASN A 684 28.85 0.37 -27.47
N PHE A 685 28.90 0.19 -26.14
CA PHE A 685 30.11 -0.22 -25.44
C PHE A 685 30.63 -1.58 -25.92
N LEU A 686 29.76 -2.58 -26.08
CA LEU A 686 30.21 -3.93 -26.43
C LEU A 686 30.67 -4.03 -27.89
N ASN A 687 30.02 -3.30 -28.80
CA ASN A 687 30.41 -3.23 -30.20
C ASN A 687 31.65 -2.37 -30.44
N SER A 688 32.05 -1.51 -29.49
CA SER A 688 33.30 -0.75 -29.55
C SER A 688 34.51 -1.51 -28.98
N LEU A 689 34.34 -2.76 -28.51
CA LEU A 689 35.48 -3.59 -28.13
C LEU A 689 36.33 -3.88 -29.36
N HIS A 690 37.64 -3.74 -29.19
CA HIS A 690 38.64 -4.11 -30.18
C HIS A 690 39.61 -5.14 -29.61
N LEU A 691 40.02 -6.09 -30.45
CA LEU A 691 41.07 -7.05 -30.13
C LEU A 691 42.43 -6.38 -30.33
N ARG A 692 43.35 -6.57 -29.38
CA ARG A 692 44.72 -6.05 -29.50
C ARG A 692 45.48 -6.78 -30.60
N LYS A 693 46.05 -6.02 -31.55
CA LYS A 693 46.77 -6.59 -32.70
C LYS A 693 48.05 -7.31 -32.25
N ALA A 694 48.18 -8.60 -32.57
CA ALA A 694 49.42 -9.36 -32.42
C ALA A 694 50.36 -9.12 -33.61
N GLN A 695 51.66 -8.99 -33.34
CA GLN A 695 52.68 -8.83 -34.38
C GLN A 695 53.36 -10.15 -34.70
N MET A 696 53.52 -11.02 -33.71
CA MET A 696 54.18 -12.32 -33.86
C MET A 696 53.25 -13.49 -33.50
N LEU A 697 53.61 -14.68 -33.96
CA LEU A 697 52.88 -15.91 -33.65
C LEU A 697 52.86 -16.21 -32.14
N SER A 698 53.93 -15.85 -31.40
CA SER A 698 54.00 -15.95 -29.94
C SER A 698 52.86 -15.17 -29.26
N ASP A 699 52.66 -13.92 -29.68
CA ASP A 699 51.66 -13.02 -29.10
C ASP A 699 50.24 -13.56 -29.35
N VAL A 700 50.00 -14.15 -30.52
CA VAL A 700 48.75 -14.84 -30.83
C VAL A 700 48.54 -16.01 -29.87
N THR A 701 49.55 -16.87 -29.67
CA THR A 701 49.41 -18.03 -28.77
C THR A 701 49.17 -17.62 -27.32
N GLU A 702 49.76 -16.51 -26.86
CA GLU A 702 49.50 -15.94 -25.53
C GLU A 702 48.07 -15.38 -25.42
N GLN A 703 47.60 -14.63 -26.43
CA GLN A 703 46.22 -14.14 -26.46
C GLN A 703 45.20 -15.29 -26.44
N LEU A 704 45.39 -16.33 -27.25
CA LEU A 704 44.52 -17.50 -27.23
C LEU A 704 44.58 -18.26 -25.90
N THR A 705 45.73 -18.24 -25.21
CA THR A 705 45.87 -18.80 -23.85
C THR A 705 45.00 -18.05 -22.86
N LEU A 706 45.16 -16.72 -22.83
CA LEU A 706 44.46 -15.85 -21.89
C LEU A 706 42.95 -15.83 -22.17
N MET A 707 42.54 -15.95 -23.43
CA MET A 707 41.13 -16.05 -23.82
C MET A 707 40.46 -17.34 -23.32
N ALA A 708 41.15 -18.47 -23.47
CA ALA A 708 40.60 -19.80 -23.23
C ALA A 708 40.82 -20.34 -21.80
N ASP A 709 41.55 -19.62 -20.96
CA ASP A 709 41.75 -20.00 -19.56
C ASP A 709 40.44 -19.96 -18.76
N VAL A 710 40.01 -21.09 -18.22
CA VAL A 710 38.73 -21.21 -17.51
C VAL A 710 38.67 -20.34 -16.24
N ARG A 711 39.82 -20.05 -15.59
CA ARG A 711 39.86 -19.31 -14.32
C ARG A 711 40.21 -17.85 -14.48
N GLN A 712 41.10 -17.54 -15.43
CA GLN A 712 41.65 -16.20 -15.63
C GLN A 712 41.25 -15.59 -16.99
N SER A 713 40.20 -16.09 -17.63
CA SER A 713 39.73 -15.50 -18.89
C SER A 713 38.95 -14.20 -18.65
N PRO A 714 39.41 -13.08 -19.20
CA PRO A 714 38.66 -11.83 -19.13
C PRO A 714 37.35 -11.90 -19.91
N LEU A 715 37.28 -12.76 -20.95
CA LEU A 715 36.05 -12.98 -21.69
C LEU A 715 35.00 -13.67 -20.83
N VAL A 716 35.38 -14.71 -20.07
CA VAL A 716 34.45 -15.40 -19.16
C VAL A 716 33.97 -14.45 -18.07
N ALA A 717 34.87 -13.63 -17.49
CA ALA A 717 34.51 -12.62 -16.50
C ALA A 717 33.53 -11.58 -17.07
N LEU A 718 33.78 -11.07 -18.28
CA LEU A 718 32.91 -10.13 -18.98
C LEU A 718 31.54 -10.73 -19.29
N MET A 719 31.49 -11.99 -19.74
CA MET A 719 30.22 -12.67 -20.01
C MET A 719 29.43 -12.88 -18.71
N ASN A 720 30.09 -13.17 -17.58
CA ASN A 720 29.43 -13.26 -16.28
C ASN A 720 28.82 -11.94 -15.81
N THR A 721 29.53 -10.81 -15.96
CA THR A 721 28.96 -9.50 -15.63
C THR A 721 27.81 -9.14 -16.56
N LEU A 722 27.95 -9.42 -17.86
CA LEU A 722 26.87 -9.26 -18.83
C LEU A 722 25.64 -10.10 -18.46
N ALA A 723 25.84 -11.30 -17.94
CA ALA A 723 24.76 -12.18 -17.50
C ALA A 723 23.98 -11.64 -16.30
N VAL A 724 24.66 -10.93 -15.40
CA VAL A 724 24.05 -10.27 -14.24
C VAL A 724 23.26 -9.03 -14.68
N GLN A 725 23.83 -8.24 -15.59
CA GLN A 725 23.26 -6.98 -16.08
C GLN A 725 22.09 -7.20 -17.05
N GLY A 726 22.17 -8.21 -17.93
CA GLY A 726 21.10 -8.57 -18.86
C GLY A 726 19.84 -9.14 -18.19
N ARG A 727 19.92 -9.52 -16.91
CA ARG A 727 18.77 -9.96 -16.09
C ARG A 727 18.13 -8.82 -15.27
N THR A 728 18.54 -7.57 -15.50
CA THR A 728 17.96 -6.40 -14.81
C THR A 728 16.47 -6.24 -15.14
N GLY A 729 15.66 -5.93 -14.13
CA GLY A 729 14.22 -5.73 -14.28
C GLY A 729 13.37 -7.01 -14.26
N GLN A 730 13.98 -8.19 -14.14
CA GLN A 730 13.23 -9.43 -13.86
C GLN A 730 12.82 -9.49 -12.38
N PRO A 731 11.57 -9.85 -12.06
CA PRO A 731 11.16 -10.08 -10.68
C PRO A 731 12.02 -11.20 -10.11
N ARG A 732 12.69 -10.91 -8.99
CA ARG A 732 13.49 -11.88 -8.25
C ARG A 732 12.51 -12.92 -7.71
N GLU A 733 12.30 -14.04 -8.42
CA GLU A 733 11.71 -15.22 -7.79
C GLU A 733 12.59 -15.52 -6.60
N ALA A 734 12.04 -15.34 -5.39
CA ALA A 734 12.73 -15.68 -4.18
C ALA A 734 13.11 -17.15 -4.28
N VAL A 735 14.41 -17.41 -4.36
CA VAL A 735 15.05 -18.73 -4.51
C VAL A 735 14.50 -19.76 -3.48
N THR A 736 13.84 -19.28 -2.44
CA THR A 736 13.11 -20.06 -1.45
C THR A 736 11.89 -20.81 -2.01
N ASP A 737 11.11 -20.24 -2.93
CA ASP A 737 9.87 -20.88 -3.42
C ASP A 737 10.14 -21.97 -4.46
N SER A 738 11.21 -21.83 -5.26
CA SER A 738 11.62 -22.84 -6.25
C SER A 738 12.28 -24.05 -5.59
N LEU A 739 13.06 -23.87 -4.51
CA LEU A 739 13.59 -24.96 -3.70
C LEU A 739 12.48 -25.71 -2.96
N VAL A 740 11.48 -24.99 -2.44
CA VAL A 740 10.30 -25.59 -1.79
C VAL A 740 9.43 -26.34 -2.82
N LYS A 741 9.27 -25.82 -4.05
CA LYS A 741 8.59 -26.53 -5.16
C LYS A 741 9.37 -27.76 -5.62
N SER A 742 10.69 -27.69 -5.76
CA SER A 742 11.52 -28.83 -6.15
C SER A 742 11.57 -29.92 -5.07
N ALA A 743 11.55 -29.56 -3.79
CA ALA A 743 11.41 -30.52 -2.69
C ALA A 743 10.01 -31.18 -2.67
N ARG A 744 8.96 -30.43 -3.03
CA ARG A 744 7.60 -30.98 -3.19
C ARG A 744 7.48 -31.93 -4.37
N ASN A 745 8.12 -31.60 -5.49
CA ASN A 745 8.08 -32.41 -6.70
C ASN A 745 8.93 -33.70 -6.61
N LEU A 746 9.96 -33.72 -5.74
CA LEU A 746 10.72 -34.96 -5.44
C LEU A 746 9.96 -35.93 -4.51
N LEU A 747 8.92 -35.47 -3.81
CA LEU A 747 8.08 -36.29 -2.93
C LEU A 747 6.80 -36.82 -3.60
N SER A 748 6.53 -36.43 -4.84
CA SER A 748 5.38 -36.92 -5.61
C SER A 748 5.85 -37.68 -6.85
N GLN A 749 6.17 -38.97 -6.66
CA GLN A 749 6.30 -39.91 -7.78
C GLN A 749 4.92 -40.22 -8.35
N GLU A 750 4.51 -39.44 -9.36
CA GLU A 750 3.55 -39.92 -10.36
C GLU A 750 3.91 -39.31 -11.72
N LYS A 751 4.22 -40.21 -12.67
CA LYS A 751 4.56 -39.90 -14.06
C LYS A 751 3.34 -39.30 -14.77
N GLN A 752 3.39 -38.01 -15.07
CA GLN A 752 2.73 -37.45 -16.26
C GLN A 752 3.70 -36.47 -16.95
N PRO A 753 3.78 -36.50 -18.29
CA PRO A 753 4.64 -35.60 -19.04
C PRO A 753 3.94 -34.23 -19.07
N VAL A 754 4.27 -33.37 -18.12
CA VAL A 754 3.95 -31.95 -18.25
C VAL A 754 4.92 -31.39 -19.27
N ALA A 755 4.42 -31.10 -20.47
CA ALA A 755 5.10 -30.23 -21.42
C ALA A 755 5.49 -28.94 -20.69
N VAL A 756 6.79 -28.74 -20.49
CA VAL A 756 7.35 -27.51 -19.94
C VAL A 756 7.14 -26.43 -21.00
N PRO A 757 6.35 -25.37 -20.75
CA PRO A 757 6.31 -24.24 -21.67
C PRO A 757 7.65 -23.51 -21.58
N GLU A 758 8.28 -23.35 -22.73
CA GLU A 758 9.40 -22.45 -23.00
C GLU A 758 9.06 -21.03 -22.52
N SER A 759 9.50 -20.60 -21.33
CA SER A 759 9.44 -19.18 -20.93
C SER A 759 10.32 -18.89 -19.71
N ARG A 760 11.65 -18.94 -19.89
CA ARG A 760 12.62 -18.33 -18.96
C ARG A 760 13.10 -16.93 -19.42
N LEU A 761 12.49 -16.36 -20.46
CA LEU A 761 12.92 -15.12 -21.11
C LEU A 761 11.85 -14.01 -21.04
N HIS A 762 11.35 -13.70 -19.85
CA HIS A 762 10.45 -12.56 -19.63
C HIS A 762 11.13 -11.49 -18.77
N GLY A 763 12.07 -10.77 -19.38
CA GLY A 763 12.61 -9.52 -18.85
C GLY A 763 12.49 -8.42 -19.91
N PRO A 764 12.41 -7.13 -19.53
CA PRO A 764 12.33 -6.02 -20.49
C PRO A 764 13.55 -5.91 -21.40
N LEU A 765 14.68 -6.51 -21.01
CA LEU A 765 15.93 -6.59 -21.77
C LEU A 765 16.14 -7.94 -22.48
N ALA A 766 15.18 -8.87 -22.39
CA ALA A 766 15.34 -10.22 -22.94
C ALA A 766 15.46 -10.23 -24.47
N THR A 767 14.87 -9.26 -25.15
CA THR A 767 15.03 -9.09 -26.61
C THR A 767 16.45 -8.68 -26.99
N THR A 768 17.08 -7.80 -26.20
CA THR A 768 18.41 -7.26 -26.51
C THR A 768 19.54 -8.19 -26.03
N PHE A 769 19.46 -8.72 -24.80
CA PHE A 769 20.53 -9.56 -24.22
C PHE A 769 20.27 -11.07 -24.38
N GLY A 770 19.09 -11.47 -24.86
CA GLY A 770 18.69 -12.87 -25.01
C GLY A 770 19.69 -13.74 -25.76
N PRO A 771 20.17 -13.34 -26.96
CA PRO A 771 21.12 -14.13 -27.74
C PRO A 771 22.44 -14.39 -26.99
N VAL A 772 22.94 -13.40 -26.26
CA VAL A 772 24.21 -13.53 -25.52
C VAL A 772 24.04 -14.37 -24.25
N LEU A 773 22.90 -14.22 -23.55
CA LEU A 773 22.55 -15.05 -22.41
C LEU A 773 22.38 -16.53 -22.80
N ALA A 774 21.88 -16.81 -24.01
CA ALA A 774 21.72 -18.16 -24.53
C ALA A 774 23.07 -18.87 -24.74
N LEU A 775 24.12 -18.15 -25.14
CA LEU A 775 25.48 -18.72 -25.30
C LEU A 775 26.10 -19.21 -23.99
N MET A 776 25.60 -18.73 -22.84
CA MET A 776 26.09 -19.09 -21.51
C MET A 776 25.28 -20.20 -20.83
N ASP A 777 24.09 -20.54 -21.35
CA ASP A 777 23.24 -21.55 -20.75
C ASP A 777 23.66 -22.95 -21.20
N ASN A 778 24.35 -23.67 -20.31
CA ASN A 778 24.90 -24.99 -20.57
C ASN A 778 23.86 -26.12 -20.34
N GLN A 779 22.60 -25.79 -20.00
CA GLN A 779 21.58 -26.77 -19.61
C GLN A 779 20.67 -27.27 -20.75
N ASN A 780 20.76 -26.68 -21.95
CA ASN A 780 19.92 -27.06 -23.07
C ASN A 780 20.57 -28.18 -23.90
N ASN A 781 19.97 -29.36 -23.86
CA ASN A 781 20.47 -30.60 -24.46
C ASN A 781 20.24 -30.69 -26.00
N SER A 782 20.08 -29.56 -26.68
CA SER A 782 19.99 -29.48 -28.14
C SER A 782 21.41 -29.43 -28.70
N ALA A 783 21.85 -30.52 -29.33
CA ALA A 783 23.16 -30.66 -29.97
C ALA A 783 23.47 -29.57 -31.03
N ASP A 784 22.45 -28.83 -31.49
CA ASP A 784 22.56 -27.79 -32.51
C ASP A 784 22.73 -26.35 -31.95
N MET A 785 22.65 -26.12 -30.64
CA MET A 785 22.88 -24.78 -30.07
C MET A 785 24.37 -24.49 -29.86
N LEU A 786 24.81 -23.35 -30.40
CA LEU A 786 26.17 -22.84 -30.29
C LEU A 786 26.49 -22.44 -28.83
N ASN A 787 27.64 -22.84 -28.30
CA ASN A 787 28.00 -22.68 -26.89
C ASN A 787 29.39 -22.05 -26.76
N LEU A 788 29.51 -21.06 -25.85
CA LEU A 788 30.78 -20.40 -25.54
C LEU A 788 31.86 -21.41 -25.09
N GLN A 789 31.50 -22.40 -24.29
CA GLN A 789 32.46 -23.37 -23.77
C GLN A 789 33.00 -24.31 -24.85
N THR A 790 32.15 -24.69 -25.81
CA THR A 790 32.57 -25.44 -26.99
C THR A 790 33.53 -24.61 -27.84
N TYR A 791 33.25 -23.32 -28.04
CA TYR A 791 34.15 -22.40 -28.74
C TYR A 791 35.51 -22.29 -28.03
N LEU A 792 35.55 -22.02 -26.72
CA LEU A 792 36.82 -21.92 -25.95
C LEU A 792 37.64 -23.22 -25.99
N THR A 793 36.97 -24.38 -26.00
CA THR A 793 37.62 -25.68 -26.17
C THR A 793 38.29 -25.80 -27.54
N ARG A 794 37.59 -25.40 -28.61
CA ARG A 794 38.13 -25.38 -29.98
C ARG A 794 39.31 -24.40 -30.12
N VAL A 795 39.20 -23.20 -29.53
CA VAL A 795 40.30 -22.22 -29.47
C VAL A 795 41.53 -22.81 -28.78
N THR A 796 41.33 -23.58 -27.69
CA THR A 796 42.42 -24.28 -27.00
C THR A 796 43.12 -25.29 -27.91
N GLN A 797 42.35 -26.03 -28.72
CA GLN A 797 42.90 -26.99 -29.67
C GLN A 797 43.75 -26.31 -30.76
N VAL A 798 43.27 -25.20 -31.32
CA VAL A 798 44.03 -24.36 -32.25
C VAL A 798 45.32 -23.85 -31.61
N ARG A 799 45.24 -23.33 -30.38
CA ARG A 799 46.41 -22.87 -29.63
C ARG A 799 47.47 -23.96 -29.49
N LEU A 800 47.07 -25.17 -29.08
CA LEU A 800 48.01 -26.29 -28.90
C LEU A 800 48.71 -26.64 -30.23
N ARG A 801 47.99 -26.59 -31.34
CA ARG A 801 48.52 -26.85 -32.68
C ARG A 801 49.54 -25.77 -33.11
N LEU A 802 49.26 -24.49 -32.83
CA LEU A 802 50.20 -23.39 -33.08
C LEU A 802 51.45 -23.46 -32.19
N GLN A 803 51.31 -23.88 -30.94
CA GLN A 803 52.44 -24.10 -30.03
C GLN A 803 53.36 -25.24 -30.50
N GLN A 804 52.78 -26.34 -31.01
CA GLN A 804 53.56 -27.44 -31.60
C GLN A 804 54.39 -26.98 -32.81
N ILE A 805 53.84 -26.08 -33.62
CA ILE A 805 54.54 -25.50 -34.77
C ILE A 805 55.70 -24.61 -34.32
N ALA A 806 55.43 -23.71 -33.37
CA ALA A 806 56.43 -22.79 -32.84
C ALA A 806 57.58 -23.50 -32.12
N GLY A 807 57.33 -24.64 -31.49
CA GLY A 807 58.33 -25.45 -30.79
C GLY A 807 59.04 -26.52 -31.64
N SER A 808 58.72 -26.62 -32.94
CA SER A 808 59.33 -27.61 -33.85
C SER A 808 60.74 -27.20 -34.32
N SER A 809 61.54 -28.16 -34.79
CA SER A 809 62.89 -27.91 -35.29
C SER A 809 62.94 -27.09 -36.58
N ASP A 810 61.84 -27.05 -37.35
CA ASP A 810 61.67 -26.22 -38.55
C ASP A 810 60.24 -25.64 -38.62
N PRO A 811 60.00 -24.49 -37.96
CA PRO A 811 58.69 -23.87 -37.90
C PRO A 811 58.17 -23.40 -39.27
N GLN A 812 59.06 -23.00 -40.19
CA GLN A 812 58.66 -22.46 -41.49
C GLN A 812 58.08 -23.55 -42.40
N ALA A 813 58.72 -24.71 -42.46
CA ALA A 813 58.22 -25.85 -43.23
C ALA A 813 56.86 -26.35 -42.71
N MET A 814 56.67 -26.39 -41.39
CA MET A 814 55.41 -26.85 -40.80
C MET A 814 54.26 -25.83 -40.99
N MET A 815 54.55 -24.51 -40.89
CA MET A 815 53.59 -23.45 -41.24
C MET A 815 53.17 -23.52 -42.70
N GLN A 816 54.12 -23.74 -43.61
CA GLN A 816 53.84 -23.90 -45.04
C GLN A 816 52.92 -25.11 -45.30
N MET A 817 53.19 -26.25 -44.66
CA MET A 817 52.34 -27.44 -44.79
C MET A 817 50.91 -27.21 -44.26
N LEU A 818 50.77 -26.53 -43.13
CA LEU A 818 49.45 -26.21 -42.57
C LEU A 818 48.67 -25.28 -43.50
N ALA A 819 49.30 -24.20 -43.96
CA ALA A 819 48.67 -23.25 -44.87
C ALA A 819 48.34 -23.90 -46.23
N GLN A 820 49.23 -24.72 -46.79
CA GLN A 820 49.00 -25.46 -48.03
C GLN A 820 47.79 -26.42 -47.91
N THR A 821 47.62 -27.06 -46.75
CA THR A 821 46.48 -27.95 -46.47
C THR A 821 45.17 -27.17 -46.51
N VAL A 822 45.16 -25.97 -45.94
CA VAL A 822 43.98 -25.09 -45.95
C VAL A 822 43.72 -24.47 -47.33
N LEU A 823 44.75 -24.02 -48.06
CA LEU A 823 44.62 -23.51 -49.44
C LEU A 823 44.08 -24.59 -50.41
N GLN A 824 44.26 -25.87 -50.08
CA GLN A 824 43.69 -27.01 -50.78
C GLN A 824 42.26 -27.36 -50.36
N GLY A 825 41.69 -26.66 -49.37
CA GLY A 825 40.34 -26.92 -48.86
C GLY A 825 40.24 -28.17 -47.98
N LYS A 826 41.35 -28.66 -47.42
CA LYS A 826 41.33 -29.75 -46.43
C LYS A 826 41.13 -29.13 -45.06
N SER A 827 40.06 -29.52 -44.36
CA SER A 827 39.70 -28.92 -43.06
C SER A 827 40.82 -29.09 -42.04
N VAL A 828 41.19 -27.98 -41.42
CA VAL A 828 42.12 -27.92 -40.28
C VAL A 828 41.36 -27.32 -39.12
N ASP A 829 41.69 -27.71 -37.89
CA ASP A 829 41.05 -27.19 -36.66
C ASP A 829 40.91 -25.66 -36.65
N LEU A 830 41.80 -24.92 -37.32
CA LEU A 830 41.78 -23.47 -37.44
C LEU A 830 40.62 -22.93 -38.29
N THR A 831 40.33 -23.52 -39.46
CA THR A 831 39.19 -23.10 -40.29
C THR A 831 37.88 -23.48 -39.64
N ASP A 832 37.79 -24.70 -39.10
CA ASP A 832 36.56 -25.20 -38.44
C ASP A 832 36.22 -24.40 -37.16
N THR A 833 37.24 -23.91 -36.45
CA THR A 833 37.04 -23.05 -35.26
C THR A 833 36.63 -21.65 -35.65
N ARG A 834 37.21 -21.09 -36.72
CA ARG A 834 36.80 -19.79 -37.26
C ARG A 834 35.37 -19.84 -37.77
N ASP A 835 35.00 -20.88 -38.50
CA ASP A 835 33.65 -21.03 -39.05
C ASP A 835 32.63 -21.20 -37.92
N TYR A 836 32.95 -22.00 -36.88
CA TYR A 836 32.15 -22.06 -35.65
C TYR A 836 32.00 -20.69 -34.98
N GLY A 837 33.09 -19.93 -34.87
CA GLY A 837 33.09 -18.56 -34.35
C GLY A 837 32.27 -17.59 -35.20
N SER A 838 32.23 -17.78 -36.52
CA SER A 838 31.41 -16.97 -37.42
C SER A 838 29.92 -17.28 -37.28
N LEU A 839 29.57 -18.56 -37.07
CA LEU A 839 28.22 -19.00 -36.78
C LEU A 839 27.76 -18.48 -35.42
N THR A 840 28.62 -18.51 -34.39
CA THR A 840 28.29 -17.96 -33.07
C THR A 840 28.08 -16.45 -33.15
N ALA A 841 28.95 -15.73 -33.86
CA ALA A 841 28.81 -14.28 -34.06
C ALA A 841 27.54 -13.93 -34.85
N ALA A 842 27.21 -14.66 -35.92
CA ALA A 842 26.00 -14.44 -36.70
C ALA A 842 24.73 -14.77 -35.91
N GLY A 843 24.79 -15.82 -35.07
CA GLY A 843 23.69 -16.24 -34.20
C GLY A 843 23.31 -15.23 -33.11
N LEU A 844 24.18 -14.27 -32.80
CA LEU A 844 23.88 -13.19 -31.85
C LEU A 844 22.94 -12.11 -32.42
N GLY A 845 22.75 -12.06 -33.74
CA GLY A 845 21.97 -11.05 -34.42
C GLY A 845 22.78 -9.80 -34.82
N GLN A 846 22.18 -8.94 -35.66
CA GLN A 846 22.84 -7.78 -36.25
C GLN A 846 23.24 -6.72 -35.22
N GLU A 847 22.47 -6.57 -34.14
CA GLU A 847 22.75 -5.61 -33.05
C GLU A 847 24.08 -5.90 -32.34
N TRP A 848 24.52 -7.17 -32.34
CA TRP A 848 25.73 -7.65 -31.68
C TRP A 848 26.88 -7.90 -32.65
N TYR A 849 26.77 -7.45 -33.91
CA TYR A 849 27.73 -7.79 -34.96
C TYR A 849 29.17 -7.40 -34.59
N GLY A 850 29.38 -6.17 -34.07
CA GLY A 850 30.71 -5.68 -33.70
C GLY A 850 31.35 -6.53 -32.60
N PHE A 851 30.61 -6.76 -31.51
CA PHE A 851 31.04 -7.61 -30.41
C PHE A 851 31.31 -9.05 -30.87
N GLY A 852 30.37 -9.64 -31.60
CA GLY A 852 30.45 -11.01 -32.09
C GLY A 852 31.67 -11.22 -32.97
N GLN A 853 31.94 -10.29 -33.90
CA GLN A 853 33.14 -10.33 -34.73
C GLN A 853 34.43 -10.23 -33.90
N THR A 854 34.52 -9.21 -33.03
CA THR A 854 35.72 -8.97 -32.22
C THR A 854 36.06 -10.16 -31.33
N VAL A 855 35.06 -10.80 -30.73
CA VAL A 855 35.27 -11.88 -29.76
C VAL A 855 35.42 -13.24 -30.43
N PHE A 856 34.55 -13.61 -31.37
CA PHE A 856 34.48 -14.99 -31.86
C PHE A 856 35.24 -15.24 -33.16
N VAL A 857 35.58 -14.21 -33.92
CA VAL A 857 36.15 -14.38 -35.27
C VAL A 857 37.53 -13.75 -35.38
N ARG A 858 37.72 -12.50 -34.93
CA ARG A 858 39.01 -11.79 -35.02
C ARG A 858 40.20 -12.54 -34.41
N PRO A 859 40.10 -13.24 -33.24
CA PRO A 859 41.24 -13.98 -32.70
C PRO A 859 41.69 -15.11 -33.62
N MET A 860 40.74 -15.77 -34.30
CA MET A 860 41.05 -16.80 -35.28
C MET A 860 41.57 -16.20 -36.59
N GLU A 861 40.99 -15.09 -37.08
CA GLU A 861 41.51 -14.37 -38.26
C GLU A 861 42.95 -13.88 -38.06
N GLN A 862 43.29 -13.39 -36.86
CA GLN A 862 44.64 -12.94 -36.54
C GLN A 862 45.62 -14.12 -36.49
N ALA A 863 45.22 -15.25 -35.89
CA ALA A 863 46.02 -16.47 -35.93
C ALA A 863 46.24 -16.96 -37.37
N TRP A 864 45.19 -16.86 -38.20
CA TRP A 864 45.21 -17.23 -39.60
C TRP A 864 46.16 -16.37 -40.44
N GLN A 865 46.10 -15.04 -40.30
CA GLN A 865 46.98 -14.11 -41.02
C GLN A 865 48.47 -14.39 -40.75
N GLN A 866 48.83 -14.71 -39.51
CA GLN A 866 50.22 -14.98 -39.14
C GLN A 866 50.74 -16.31 -39.69
N VAL A 867 49.86 -17.27 -40.00
CA VAL A 867 50.23 -18.56 -40.60
C VAL A 867 50.33 -18.47 -42.13
N LEU A 868 49.54 -17.60 -42.76
CA LEU A 868 49.39 -17.56 -44.22
C LEU A 868 50.47 -16.79 -44.98
N THR A 869 51.06 -15.74 -44.41
CA THR A 869 51.97 -14.86 -45.15
C THR A 869 53.20 -15.59 -45.72
N PRO A 870 53.88 -16.52 -45.02
CA PRO A 870 55.01 -17.26 -45.60
C PRO A 870 54.54 -18.28 -46.66
N ALA A 871 53.33 -18.79 -46.52
CA ALA A 871 52.77 -19.75 -47.47
C ALA A 871 52.41 -19.09 -48.80
N ALA A 872 51.91 -17.86 -48.78
CA ALA A 872 51.62 -17.07 -49.97
C ALA A 872 52.85 -16.88 -50.86
N GLU A 873 53.99 -16.53 -50.26
CA GLU A 873 55.27 -16.37 -50.96
C GLU A 873 55.73 -17.70 -51.57
N SER A 874 55.60 -18.80 -50.81
CA SER A 874 55.95 -20.13 -51.29
C SER A 874 55.10 -20.57 -52.49
N LEU A 875 53.80 -20.20 -52.50
CA LEU A 875 52.91 -20.50 -53.60
C LEU A 875 53.25 -19.67 -54.84
N ASN A 876 53.62 -18.40 -54.68
CA ASN A 876 54.13 -17.55 -55.76
C ASN A 876 55.38 -18.17 -56.41
N ALA A 877 56.32 -18.71 -55.63
CA ALA A 877 57.48 -19.42 -56.18
C ALA A 877 57.07 -20.69 -56.95
N ARG A 878 56.09 -21.45 -56.44
CA ARG A 878 55.58 -22.65 -57.11
C ARG A 878 54.83 -22.33 -58.41
N TRP A 879 54.06 -21.25 -58.45
CA TRP A 879 53.34 -20.80 -59.65
C TRP A 879 54.30 -20.47 -60.80
N ARG A 880 55.36 -19.71 -60.49
CA ARG A 880 56.40 -19.35 -61.48
C ARG A 880 57.03 -20.58 -62.09
N THR A 881 57.53 -21.47 -61.24
CA THR A 881 58.26 -22.68 -61.65
C THR A 881 57.37 -23.71 -62.34
N ALA A 882 56.12 -23.89 -61.90
CA ALA A 882 55.22 -24.92 -62.44
C ALA A 882 54.50 -24.50 -63.73
N VAL A 883 54.24 -23.20 -63.93
CA VAL A 883 53.39 -22.72 -65.02
C VAL A 883 54.04 -21.59 -65.82
N VAL A 884 54.42 -20.49 -65.17
CA VAL A 884 54.84 -19.26 -65.87
C VAL A 884 56.12 -19.45 -66.68
N ASP A 885 57.14 -20.09 -66.10
CA ASP A 885 58.40 -20.37 -66.80
C ASP A 885 58.15 -21.22 -68.04
N GLY A 886 57.31 -22.25 -67.93
CA GLY A 886 56.94 -23.11 -69.03
C GLY A 886 56.13 -22.39 -70.12
N TRP A 887 55.25 -21.47 -69.73
CA TRP A 887 54.44 -20.66 -70.65
C TRP A 887 55.32 -19.68 -71.43
N ASN A 888 56.15 -18.90 -70.73
CA ASN A 888 57.05 -17.94 -71.34
C ASN A 888 58.05 -18.62 -72.27
N ASN A 889 58.60 -19.77 -71.89
CA ASN A 889 59.50 -20.54 -72.75
C ASN A 889 58.85 -21.02 -74.07
N ALA A 890 57.56 -21.37 -74.03
CA ALA A 890 56.84 -21.87 -75.21
C ALA A 890 56.36 -20.75 -76.15
N PHE A 891 55.90 -19.64 -75.57
CA PHE A 891 55.09 -18.63 -76.28
C PHE A 891 55.74 -17.25 -76.40
N SER A 892 56.86 -17.00 -75.70
CA SER A 892 57.59 -15.73 -75.83
C SER A 892 58.05 -15.49 -77.27
N GLY A 893 57.86 -14.27 -77.76
CA GLY A 893 58.27 -13.88 -79.12
C GLY A 893 57.54 -14.65 -80.23
N ARG A 894 56.27 -15.02 -80.04
CA ARG A 894 55.41 -15.65 -81.06
C ARG A 894 54.06 -14.95 -81.17
N TYR A 895 53.43 -15.04 -82.33
CA TYR A 895 52.04 -14.61 -82.54
C TYR A 895 51.06 -15.63 -81.93
N PRO A 896 49.99 -15.20 -81.24
CA PRO A 896 49.45 -13.85 -81.14
C PRO A 896 50.06 -12.95 -80.05
N PHE A 897 50.89 -13.46 -79.13
CA PHE A 897 51.40 -12.68 -78.00
C PHE A 897 52.22 -11.44 -78.41
N LYS A 898 53.06 -11.59 -79.44
CA LYS A 898 53.80 -10.51 -80.09
C LYS A 898 53.52 -10.53 -81.59
N ASN A 899 53.49 -9.35 -82.21
CA ASN A 899 53.28 -9.22 -83.65
C ASN A 899 54.57 -9.55 -84.42
N VAL A 900 54.84 -10.84 -84.58
CA VAL A 900 55.99 -11.41 -85.30
C VAL A 900 55.52 -12.49 -86.28
N SER A 901 56.39 -12.94 -87.18
CA SER A 901 56.06 -13.97 -88.19
C SER A 901 55.91 -15.38 -87.61
N SER A 902 56.62 -15.71 -86.52
CA SER A 902 56.56 -17.03 -85.89
C SER A 902 55.25 -17.24 -85.13
N ASP A 903 54.55 -18.33 -85.44
CA ASP A 903 53.28 -18.68 -84.81
C ASP A 903 53.46 -19.49 -83.52
N ALA A 904 52.54 -19.31 -82.56
CA ALA A 904 52.39 -20.16 -81.39
C ALA A 904 51.75 -21.50 -81.78
N SER A 905 52.22 -22.60 -81.17
CA SER A 905 51.66 -23.93 -81.44
C SER A 905 50.28 -24.08 -80.77
N LEU A 906 49.22 -24.22 -81.59
CA LEU A 906 47.84 -24.40 -81.11
C LEU A 906 47.65 -25.64 -80.21
N PRO A 907 48.21 -26.83 -80.53
CA PRO A 907 48.11 -28.00 -79.64
C PRO A 907 48.85 -27.80 -78.31
N LEU A 908 49.98 -27.08 -78.32
CA LEU A 908 50.71 -26.77 -77.09
C LEU A 908 49.94 -25.76 -76.25
N LEU A 909 49.31 -24.77 -76.89
CA LEU A 909 48.45 -23.78 -76.23
C LEU A 909 47.29 -24.50 -75.53
N ALA A 910 46.58 -25.41 -76.20
CA ALA A 910 45.53 -26.24 -75.60
C ALA A 910 45.98 -26.96 -74.31
N LYS A 911 47.20 -27.52 -74.28
CA LYS A 911 47.75 -28.19 -73.07
C LYS A 911 47.88 -27.26 -71.86
N TYR A 912 47.92 -25.94 -72.05
CA TYR A 912 47.91 -24.96 -70.96
C TYR A 912 46.50 -24.53 -70.56
N LEU A 913 45.67 -24.16 -71.55
CA LEU A 913 44.38 -23.49 -71.32
C LEU A 913 43.18 -24.42 -71.20
N ASN A 914 43.31 -25.70 -71.57
CA ASN A 914 42.17 -26.64 -71.51
C ASN A 914 41.51 -26.61 -70.13
N THR A 915 40.18 -26.48 -70.12
CA THR A 915 39.47 -26.05 -68.91
C THR A 915 39.56 -27.05 -67.76
N ASP A 916 39.72 -28.35 -68.07
CA ASP A 916 39.84 -29.40 -67.04
C ASP A 916 41.25 -30.00 -66.95
N THR A 917 41.92 -30.21 -68.09
CA THR A 917 43.21 -30.93 -68.17
C THR A 917 44.42 -30.02 -68.40
N GLY A 918 44.18 -28.73 -68.61
CA GLY A 918 45.22 -27.73 -68.82
C GLY A 918 46.18 -27.64 -67.65
N ARG A 919 47.44 -27.28 -67.91
CA ARG A 919 48.44 -27.06 -66.85
C ARG A 919 48.00 -25.98 -65.87
N ILE A 920 47.34 -24.92 -66.37
CA ILE A 920 46.82 -23.83 -65.53
C ILE A 920 45.69 -24.37 -64.66
N ALA A 921 44.64 -24.96 -65.26
CA ALA A 921 43.50 -25.52 -64.54
C ALA A 921 43.91 -26.53 -63.45
N ARG A 922 44.81 -27.48 -63.77
CA ARG A 922 45.32 -28.46 -62.79
C ARG A 922 46.12 -27.80 -61.67
N PHE A 923 46.87 -26.74 -61.95
CA PHE A 923 47.58 -26.01 -60.91
C PHE A 923 46.60 -25.36 -59.93
N LEU A 924 45.55 -24.71 -60.45
CA LEU A 924 44.50 -24.07 -59.64
C LEU A 924 43.77 -25.11 -58.78
N GLN A 925 43.36 -26.23 -59.36
CA GLN A 925 42.66 -27.32 -58.66
C GLN A 925 43.53 -27.97 -57.56
N ASN A 926 44.83 -28.15 -57.78
CA ASN A 926 45.70 -28.86 -56.82
C ASN A 926 46.25 -27.98 -55.70
N ASN A 927 46.33 -26.66 -55.90
CA ASN A 927 47.00 -25.75 -54.96
C ASN A 927 46.08 -24.66 -54.39
N LEU A 928 44.98 -24.33 -55.06
CA LEU A 928 44.12 -23.19 -54.73
C LEU A 928 42.63 -23.56 -54.60
N SER A 929 42.27 -24.84 -54.56
CA SER A 929 40.87 -25.30 -54.50
C SER A 929 40.09 -24.80 -53.29
N GLY A 930 40.76 -24.47 -52.17
CA GLY A 930 40.13 -23.93 -50.97
C GLY A 930 39.94 -22.42 -50.97
N VAL A 931 40.53 -21.69 -51.93
CA VAL A 931 40.50 -20.22 -52.01
C VAL A 931 40.07 -19.68 -53.36
N LEU A 932 39.99 -20.52 -54.38
CA LEU A 932 39.58 -20.18 -55.73
C LEU A 932 38.73 -21.34 -56.28
N HIS A 933 37.47 -21.03 -56.60
CA HIS A 933 36.55 -22.00 -57.18
C HIS A 933 36.13 -21.57 -58.58
N ARG A 934 35.65 -22.55 -59.35
CA ARG A 934 35.19 -22.32 -60.72
C ARG A 934 33.68 -22.14 -60.74
N GLU A 935 33.23 -20.98 -61.19
CA GLU A 935 31.81 -20.65 -61.42
C GLU A 935 31.57 -20.52 -62.93
N GLY A 936 31.02 -21.57 -63.54
CA GLY A 936 30.87 -21.65 -64.99
C GLY A 936 32.23 -21.60 -65.70
N SER A 937 32.47 -20.53 -66.46
CA SER A 937 33.70 -20.27 -67.21
C SER A 937 34.72 -19.40 -66.45
N ARG A 938 34.37 -18.87 -65.28
CA ARG A 938 35.21 -17.95 -64.51
C ARG A 938 35.78 -18.59 -63.25
N TRP A 939 36.98 -18.17 -62.89
CA TRP A 939 37.62 -18.44 -61.61
C TRP A 939 37.35 -17.28 -60.66
N VAL A 940 36.64 -17.59 -59.58
CA VAL A 940 36.17 -16.61 -58.59
C VAL A 940 36.84 -16.90 -57.26
N PRO A 941 37.43 -15.91 -56.58
CA PRO A 941 38.02 -16.10 -55.27
C PRO A 941 36.94 -16.39 -54.23
N ASP A 942 37.21 -17.35 -53.35
CA ASP A 942 36.35 -17.64 -52.21
C ASP A 942 36.51 -16.55 -51.14
N THR A 943 35.53 -15.66 -51.06
CA THR A 943 35.51 -14.53 -50.13
C THR A 943 35.54 -14.93 -48.66
N ILE A 944 35.18 -16.17 -48.31
CA ILE A 944 35.13 -16.66 -46.94
C ILE A 944 36.55 -17.04 -46.48
N ASN A 945 37.29 -17.79 -47.30
CA ASN A 945 38.60 -18.35 -46.92
C ASN A 945 39.81 -17.44 -47.25
N THR A 946 39.60 -16.38 -48.03
CA THR A 946 40.65 -15.44 -48.46
C THR A 946 40.87 -14.24 -47.53
N ARG A 947 40.16 -14.14 -46.40
CA ARG A 947 40.38 -13.02 -45.45
C ARG A 947 41.80 -13.05 -44.86
N GLY A 948 42.63 -12.08 -45.28
CA GLY A 948 44.06 -12.01 -44.93
C GLY A 948 45.02 -12.41 -46.06
N LEU A 949 44.50 -12.85 -47.21
CA LEU A 949 45.23 -13.14 -48.45
C LEU A 949 44.59 -12.37 -49.60
N THR A 950 45.34 -11.48 -50.23
CA THR A 950 44.86 -10.72 -51.38
C THR A 950 45.43 -11.34 -52.66
N PHE A 951 44.55 -11.77 -53.57
CA PHE A 951 44.94 -12.17 -54.92
C PHE A 951 45.42 -10.95 -55.70
N ASN A 952 46.46 -11.14 -56.52
CA ASN A 952 46.86 -10.17 -57.52
C ASN A 952 45.72 -10.01 -58.55
N PRO A 953 45.11 -8.81 -58.70
CA PRO A 953 44.01 -8.60 -59.64
C PRO A 953 44.40 -8.93 -61.08
N ALA A 954 45.65 -8.68 -61.47
CA ALA A 954 46.15 -9.02 -62.80
C ALA A 954 46.14 -10.53 -63.04
N PHE A 955 46.42 -11.34 -62.00
CA PHE A 955 46.35 -12.80 -62.09
C PHE A 955 44.93 -13.28 -62.34
N LEU A 956 43.95 -12.76 -61.60
CA LEU A 956 42.54 -13.10 -61.78
C LEU A 956 42.04 -12.72 -63.18
N LYS A 957 42.35 -11.51 -63.65
CA LYS A 957 42.05 -11.07 -65.02
C LYS A 957 42.67 -12.00 -66.06
N ALA A 958 43.94 -12.35 -65.87
CA ALA A 958 44.67 -13.19 -66.81
C ALA A 958 44.08 -14.61 -66.93
N ILE A 959 43.80 -15.28 -65.80
CA ILE A 959 43.22 -16.63 -65.85
C ILE A 959 41.79 -16.64 -66.39
N ASN A 960 40.99 -15.60 -66.09
CA ASN A 960 39.62 -15.49 -66.61
C ASN A 960 39.61 -15.23 -68.12
N THR A 961 40.50 -14.37 -68.62
CA THR A 961 40.69 -14.16 -70.07
C THR A 961 41.05 -15.48 -70.77
N LEU A 962 41.97 -16.26 -70.18
CA LEU A 962 42.36 -17.56 -70.73
C LEU A 962 41.25 -18.60 -70.67
N SER A 963 40.43 -18.60 -69.62
CA SER A 963 39.27 -19.50 -69.50
C SER A 963 38.17 -19.15 -70.50
N GLU A 964 37.94 -17.86 -70.76
CA GLU A 964 37.02 -17.41 -71.82
C GLU A 964 37.48 -17.89 -73.21
N ILE A 965 38.77 -17.75 -73.52
CA ILE A 965 39.36 -18.26 -74.76
C ILE A 965 39.23 -19.79 -74.85
N ALA A 966 39.45 -20.50 -73.74
CA ALA A 966 39.32 -21.95 -73.70
C ALA A 966 37.89 -22.41 -74.01
N ASP A 967 36.90 -21.75 -73.42
CA ASP A 967 35.49 -22.11 -73.58
C ASP A 967 34.93 -21.73 -74.95
N VAL A 968 35.52 -20.76 -75.65
CA VAL A 968 35.11 -20.40 -77.03
C VAL A 968 35.86 -21.19 -78.08
N ALA A 969 37.19 -21.28 -77.99
CA ALA A 969 38.04 -21.80 -79.07
C ALA A 969 38.59 -23.22 -78.84
N PHE A 970 38.44 -23.79 -77.63
CA PHE A 970 39.04 -25.08 -77.25
C PHE A 970 38.05 -26.05 -76.57
N THR A 971 36.77 -25.94 -76.91
CA THR A 971 35.67 -26.73 -76.32
C THR A 971 35.87 -28.26 -76.37
N THR A 972 36.55 -28.76 -77.40
CA THR A 972 36.81 -30.20 -77.58
C THR A 972 38.15 -30.67 -77.00
N GLY A 973 38.87 -29.78 -76.31
CA GLY A 973 40.21 -30.03 -75.78
C GLY A 973 41.35 -29.78 -76.79
N ASN A 974 41.01 -29.42 -78.03
CA ASN A 974 41.93 -28.94 -79.07
C ASN A 974 41.36 -27.63 -79.67
N ALA A 975 42.19 -26.87 -80.37
CA ALA A 975 41.75 -25.66 -81.07
C ALA A 975 40.71 -26.03 -82.15
N GLY A 976 39.53 -25.43 -82.09
CA GLY A 976 38.47 -25.66 -83.05
C GLY A 976 37.21 -24.87 -82.72
N LEU A 977 36.76 -24.04 -83.66
CA LEU A 977 35.52 -23.28 -83.57
C LEU A 977 34.87 -23.12 -84.95
N HIS A 978 33.59 -22.80 -84.95
CA HIS A 978 32.81 -22.51 -86.15
C HIS A 978 32.25 -21.09 -86.09
N PHE A 979 32.22 -20.43 -87.25
CA PHE A 979 31.63 -19.11 -87.40
C PHE A 979 31.05 -18.95 -88.80
N GLU A 980 30.22 -17.95 -89.00
CA GLU A 980 29.63 -17.69 -90.30
C GLU A 980 30.01 -16.29 -90.79
N LEU A 981 30.32 -16.18 -92.08
CA LEU A 981 30.53 -14.90 -92.73
C LEU A 981 29.45 -14.68 -93.78
N ARG A 982 28.90 -13.47 -93.78
CA ARG A 982 28.08 -12.94 -94.86
C ARG A 982 28.86 -11.82 -95.55
N PRO A 983 29.07 -11.88 -96.86
CA PRO A 983 29.72 -10.78 -97.57
C PRO A 983 28.80 -9.55 -97.57
N GLY A 984 29.38 -8.38 -97.31
CA GLY A 984 28.73 -7.08 -97.40
C GLY A 984 28.95 -6.43 -98.76
N THR A 985 28.22 -5.35 -99.01
CA THR A 985 28.38 -4.53 -100.22
C THR A 985 29.20 -3.29 -99.93
N ALA A 986 29.88 -2.79 -100.95
CA ALA A 986 30.63 -1.54 -100.89
C ALA A 986 30.65 -0.85 -102.26
N ALA A 987 30.64 0.48 -102.26
CA ALA A 987 30.65 1.26 -103.49
C ALA A 987 31.94 1.02 -104.29
N GLY A 988 31.79 0.68 -105.57
CA GLY A 988 32.91 0.52 -106.50
C GLY A 988 33.69 -0.80 -106.38
N VAL A 989 33.21 -1.77 -105.60
CA VAL A 989 33.77 -3.13 -105.48
C VAL A 989 32.86 -4.12 -106.23
N MET A 990 33.40 -4.83 -107.21
CA MET A 990 32.66 -5.77 -108.06
C MET A 990 32.69 -7.20 -107.54
N GLN A 991 33.83 -7.63 -107.00
CA GLN A 991 34.00 -8.97 -106.45
C GLN A 991 34.89 -8.91 -105.21
N THR A 992 34.56 -9.69 -104.20
CA THR A 992 35.45 -9.99 -103.06
C THR A 992 35.65 -11.48 -102.95
N THR A 993 36.86 -11.91 -102.63
CA THR A 993 37.22 -13.31 -102.45
C THR A 993 38.04 -13.47 -101.20
N LEU A 994 37.43 -14.08 -100.18
CA LEU A 994 38.05 -14.41 -98.91
C LEU A 994 38.31 -15.92 -98.89
N ILE A 995 39.55 -16.32 -98.58
CA ILE A 995 39.96 -17.71 -98.42
C ILE A 995 40.56 -17.86 -97.04
N THR A 996 40.10 -18.83 -96.26
CA THR A 996 40.74 -19.23 -95.00
C THR A 996 40.84 -20.75 -94.97
N ASP A 997 42.02 -21.30 -94.76
CA ASP A 997 42.29 -22.74 -94.71
C ASP A 997 41.64 -23.52 -95.89
N ASN A 998 41.80 -22.99 -97.11
CA ASN A 998 41.21 -23.48 -98.36
C ASN A 998 39.66 -23.41 -98.46
N GLN A 999 38.97 -22.84 -97.47
CA GLN A 999 37.54 -22.53 -97.52
C GLN A 999 37.32 -21.19 -98.23
N LYS A 1000 36.70 -21.19 -99.42
CA LYS A 1000 36.58 -19.99 -100.29
C LYS A 1000 35.20 -19.33 -100.23
N LEU A 1001 35.11 -18.03 -99.99
CA LEU A 1001 33.89 -17.22 -100.14
C LEU A 1001 34.09 -16.19 -101.24
N ILE A 1002 33.49 -16.46 -102.40
CA ILE A 1002 33.50 -15.58 -103.57
C ILE A 1002 32.16 -14.86 -103.63
N TYR A 1003 32.19 -13.54 -103.63
CA TYR A 1003 31.01 -12.69 -103.71
C TYR A 1003 31.11 -11.73 -104.88
N VAL A 1004 30.10 -11.72 -105.75
CA VAL A 1004 30.02 -10.92 -106.98
C VAL A 1004 28.75 -10.03 -106.98
N ASN A 1005 28.39 -9.50 -105.81
CA ASN A 1005 27.21 -8.63 -105.60
C ASN A 1005 25.83 -9.30 -105.85
N GLN A 1006 25.74 -10.63 -105.75
CA GLN A 1006 24.45 -11.34 -105.70
C GLN A 1006 23.75 -11.17 -104.33
N MET A 1007 22.57 -11.79 -104.15
CA MET A 1007 21.94 -11.86 -102.82
C MET A 1007 22.89 -12.50 -101.80
N PRO A 1008 23.28 -11.80 -100.71
CA PRO A 1008 24.33 -12.28 -99.82
C PRO A 1008 23.81 -13.40 -98.91
N VAL A 1009 24.47 -14.55 -98.97
CA VAL A 1009 24.19 -15.75 -98.17
C VAL A 1009 25.22 -15.90 -97.05
N TRP A 1010 24.81 -16.51 -95.94
CA TRP A 1010 25.71 -16.91 -94.87
C TRP A 1010 26.50 -18.14 -95.28
N LYS A 1011 27.82 -18.11 -95.09
CA LYS A 1011 28.69 -19.27 -95.26
C LYS A 1011 29.37 -19.61 -93.94
N ARG A 1012 29.22 -20.86 -93.51
CA ARG A 1012 29.91 -21.39 -92.33
C ARG A 1012 31.37 -21.72 -92.66
N PHE A 1013 32.25 -21.40 -91.71
CA PHE A 1013 33.68 -21.63 -91.72
C PHE A 1013 34.09 -22.40 -90.46
N THR A 1014 35.21 -23.10 -90.57
CA THR A 1014 35.81 -23.85 -89.46
C THR A 1014 37.23 -23.35 -89.29
N TRP A 1015 37.62 -22.99 -88.08
CA TRP A 1015 38.99 -22.61 -87.77
C TRP A 1015 39.49 -23.34 -86.53
N PRO A 1016 40.69 -23.93 -86.55
CA PRO A 1016 41.49 -24.25 -87.74
C PRO A 1016 40.83 -25.36 -88.57
N ALA A 1017 40.97 -25.34 -89.90
CA ALA A 1017 40.59 -26.48 -90.75
C ALA A 1017 41.81 -27.36 -91.08
N ASP A 1018 41.58 -28.66 -91.25
CA ASP A 1018 42.64 -29.61 -91.65
C ASP A 1018 43.00 -29.41 -93.13
N THR A 1019 44.16 -28.80 -93.39
CA THR A 1019 44.63 -28.47 -94.74
C THR A 1019 46.16 -28.43 -94.80
N GLU A 1020 46.73 -28.81 -95.95
CA GLU A 1020 48.19 -28.80 -96.17
C GLU A 1020 48.78 -27.38 -96.21
N ALA A 1021 47.97 -26.37 -96.58
CA ALA A 1021 48.39 -24.97 -96.70
C ALA A 1021 47.48 -24.06 -95.87
N PRO A 1022 47.63 -24.04 -94.52
CA PRO A 1022 46.83 -23.19 -93.65
C PRO A 1022 47.20 -21.72 -93.86
N GLY A 1023 46.21 -20.84 -93.75
CA GLY A 1023 46.39 -19.41 -93.97
C GLY A 1023 45.10 -18.72 -94.39
N ALA A 1024 45.14 -17.39 -94.38
CA ALA A 1024 44.02 -16.57 -94.83
C ALA A 1024 44.45 -15.51 -95.84
N SER A 1025 43.62 -15.30 -96.86
CA SER A 1025 43.89 -14.36 -97.92
C SER A 1025 42.60 -13.66 -98.36
N LEU A 1026 42.71 -12.36 -98.64
CA LEU A 1026 41.58 -11.52 -99.07
C LEU A 1026 41.97 -10.79 -100.35
N SER A 1027 41.14 -10.89 -101.37
CA SER A 1027 41.31 -10.17 -102.64
C SER A 1027 40.01 -9.50 -103.07
N TRP A 1028 40.13 -8.45 -103.87
CA TRP A 1028 38.98 -7.74 -104.43
C TRP A 1028 39.21 -7.34 -105.89
N VAL A 1029 38.11 -7.18 -106.62
CA VAL A 1029 38.06 -6.61 -107.97
C VAL A 1029 37.30 -5.30 -107.87
N SER A 1030 37.89 -4.22 -108.38
CA SER A 1030 37.26 -2.90 -108.38
C SER A 1030 36.67 -2.58 -109.75
N THR A 1031 35.87 -1.52 -109.82
CA THR A 1031 35.39 -0.97 -111.11
C THR A 1031 36.50 -0.43 -112.02
N GLN A 1032 37.69 -0.15 -111.47
CA GLN A 1032 38.79 0.53 -112.17
C GLN A 1032 39.98 -0.40 -112.49
N ALA A 1033 40.06 -1.57 -111.85
CA ALA A 1033 41.20 -2.49 -111.96
C ALA A 1033 40.76 -3.93 -111.68
N GLY A 1034 41.50 -4.90 -112.26
CA GLY A 1034 41.33 -6.33 -112.02
C GLY A 1034 41.65 -6.75 -110.58
N THR A 1035 41.75 -8.07 -110.35
CA THR A 1035 41.95 -8.63 -109.00
C THR A 1035 43.22 -8.11 -108.34
N ARG A 1036 43.08 -7.53 -107.15
CA ARG A 1036 44.18 -7.14 -106.27
C ARG A 1036 44.08 -7.90 -104.95
N GLN A 1037 45.23 -8.25 -104.39
CA GLN A 1037 45.34 -8.90 -103.09
C GLN A 1037 45.44 -7.84 -101.99
N TYR A 1038 44.60 -7.94 -100.96
CA TYR A 1038 44.67 -7.10 -99.77
C TYR A 1038 45.79 -7.58 -98.87
N ALA A 1039 45.70 -8.85 -98.44
CA ALA A 1039 46.68 -9.54 -97.62
C ALA A 1039 46.70 -11.03 -97.97
N ASP A 1040 47.86 -11.66 -97.83
CA ASP A 1040 48.06 -13.10 -97.91
C ASP A 1040 48.91 -13.53 -96.71
N LEU A 1041 48.29 -14.22 -95.75
CA LEU A 1041 48.81 -14.46 -94.41
C LEU A 1041 48.87 -15.98 -94.18
N PRO A 1042 50.03 -16.63 -94.45
CA PRO A 1042 50.19 -18.06 -94.26
C PRO A 1042 50.29 -18.44 -92.77
N GLY A 1043 50.04 -19.71 -92.46
CA GLY A 1043 50.14 -20.28 -91.12
C GLY A 1043 48.77 -20.49 -90.46
N SER A 1044 48.73 -21.29 -89.39
CA SER A 1044 47.47 -21.64 -88.70
C SER A 1044 46.78 -20.44 -88.06
N TRP A 1045 47.51 -19.34 -87.82
CA TRP A 1045 46.96 -18.09 -87.29
C TRP A 1045 46.60 -17.06 -88.36
N GLY A 1046 46.68 -17.42 -89.65
CA GLY A 1046 46.42 -16.52 -90.77
C GLY A 1046 45.08 -15.80 -90.68
N LEU A 1047 44.01 -16.52 -90.31
CA LEU A 1047 42.69 -15.92 -90.09
C LEU A 1047 42.71 -14.85 -89.00
N ILE A 1048 43.33 -15.14 -87.86
CA ILE A 1048 43.37 -14.21 -86.72
C ILE A 1048 44.16 -12.96 -87.08
N ARG A 1049 45.26 -13.09 -87.83
CA ARG A 1049 46.02 -11.95 -88.36
C ARG A 1049 45.18 -11.12 -89.33
N LEU A 1050 44.38 -11.77 -90.18
CA LEU A 1050 43.48 -11.07 -91.09
C LEU A 1050 42.41 -10.29 -90.31
N LEU A 1051 41.82 -10.90 -89.28
CA LEU A 1051 40.84 -10.26 -88.40
C LEU A 1051 41.43 -9.11 -87.57
N GLU A 1052 42.70 -9.22 -87.15
CA GLU A 1052 43.43 -8.14 -86.46
C GLU A 1052 43.49 -6.86 -87.32
N MET A 1053 43.68 -7.03 -88.65
CA MET A 1053 43.73 -5.91 -89.61
C MET A 1053 42.37 -5.31 -89.97
N ALA A 1054 41.26 -5.91 -89.54
CA ALA A 1054 39.92 -5.40 -89.79
C ALA A 1054 39.56 -4.28 -88.80
N ARG A 1055 38.78 -3.29 -89.25
CA ARG A 1055 37.98 -2.48 -88.32
C ARG A 1055 36.76 -3.29 -87.92
N ARG A 1056 36.54 -3.45 -86.62
CA ARG A 1056 35.54 -4.34 -86.02
C ARG A 1056 34.58 -3.48 -85.21
N LYS A 1057 33.28 -3.75 -85.29
CA LYS A 1057 32.27 -3.15 -84.42
C LYS A 1057 31.07 -4.06 -84.34
N ALA A 1058 30.31 -3.98 -83.24
CA ALA A 1058 29.06 -4.72 -83.11
C ALA A 1058 28.10 -4.40 -84.27
N ALA A 1059 27.52 -5.43 -84.88
CA ALA A 1059 26.61 -5.27 -86.02
C ALA A 1059 25.18 -5.02 -85.52
N PRO A 1060 24.60 -3.83 -85.72
CA PRO A 1060 23.23 -3.56 -85.29
C PRO A 1060 22.23 -4.41 -86.07
N GLY A 1061 21.38 -5.15 -85.36
CA GLY A 1061 20.32 -5.99 -85.96
C GLY A 1061 20.72 -7.44 -86.27
N VAL A 1062 21.92 -7.89 -85.90
CA VAL A 1062 22.33 -9.31 -85.96
C VAL A 1062 22.80 -9.74 -84.58
N ALA A 1063 22.06 -10.65 -83.93
CA ALA A 1063 22.49 -11.23 -82.66
C ALA A 1063 23.83 -11.97 -82.85
N SER A 1064 24.76 -11.79 -81.90
CA SER A 1064 26.16 -12.27 -81.98
C SER A 1064 26.85 -11.94 -83.31
N GLY A 1065 26.58 -10.74 -83.82
CA GLY A 1065 27.09 -10.25 -85.10
C GLY A 1065 28.15 -9.15 -84.93
N TRP A 1066 29.24 -9.25 -85.68
CA TRP A 1066 30.23 -8.19 -85.85
C TRP A 1066 30.29 -7.74 -87.31
N SER A 1067 30.36 -6.45 -87.54
CA SER A 1067 30.67 -5.92 -88.86
C SER A 1067 32.18 -5.74 -88.97
N LEU A 1068 32.76 -6.40 -89.98
CA LEU A 1068 34.18 -6.37 -90.30
C LEU A 1068 34.38 -5.54 -91.56
N SER A 1069 35.28 -4.57 -91.51
CA SER A 1069 35.61 -3.71 -92.65
C SER A 1069 37.11 -3.63 -92.82
N TRP A 1070 37.63 -4.16 -93.92
CA TRP A 1070 39.02 -3.98 -94.32
C TRP A 1070 39.14 -2.80 -95.29
N GLN A 1071 39.97 -1.81 -94.95
CA GLN A 1071 40.25 -0.69 -95.83
C GLN A 1071 41.33 -1.08 -96.82
N ALA A 1072 40.96 -1.32 -98.07
CA ALA A 1072 41.87 -1.69 -99.14
C ALA A 1072 42.81 -0.53 -99.55
N GLN A 1073 43.88 -0.87 -100.27
CA GLN A 1073 44.96 0.05 -100.67
C GLN A 1073 44.47 1.22 -101.54
N ASP A 1074 43.32 1.09 -102.18
CA ASP A 1074 42.66 2.11 -103.00
C ASP A 1074 41.61 2.93 -102.23
N GLY A 1075 41.54 2.76 -100.90
CA GLY A 1075 40.60 3.44 -100.01
C GLY A 1075 39.20 2.82 -99.95
N ARG A 1076 38.93 1.75 -100.72
CA ARG A 1076 37.62 1.06 -100.71
C ARG A 1076 37.49 0.16 -99.48
N MET A 1077 36.26 -0.01 -99.01
CA MET A 1077 35.97 -0.88 -97.86
C MET A 1077 35.54 -2.26 -98.34
N LEU A 1078 36.15 -3.31 -97.81
CA LEU A 1078 35.75 -4.70 -98.02
C LEU A 1078 34.92 -5.12 -96.80
N ASN A 1079 33.60 -5.03 -96.92
CA ASN A 1079 32.66 -5.22 -95.82
C ASN A 1079 32.23 -6.69 -95.70
N TYR A 1080 32.22 -7.22 -94.48
CA TYR A 1080 31.68 -8.52 -94.14
C TYR A 1080 30.91 -8.43 -92.82
N THR A 1081 29.94 -9.31 -92.62
CA THR A 1081 29.29 -9.51 -91.33
C THR A 1081 29.65 -10.89 -90.82
N LEU A 1082 30.33 -10.93 -89.68
CA LEU A 1082 30.64 -12.13 -88.92
C LEU A 1082 29.49 -12.43 -87.97
N ARG A 1083 29.09 -13.69 -87.89
CA ARG A 1083 28.18 -14.21 -86.87
C ARG A 1083 28.85 -15.38 -86.18
N THR A 1084 28.81 -15.38 -84.86
CA THR A 1084 29.47 -16.41 -84.03
C THR A 1084 28.42 -17.33 -83.39
N GLU A 1085 28.83 -18.57 -83.12
CA GLU A 1085 27.99 -19.55 -82.42
C GLU A 1085 28.01 -19.34 -80.90
N ALA A 1086 29.16 -18.95 -80.35
CA ALA A 1086 29.36 -18.69 -78.93
C ALA A 1086 30.39 -17.56 -78.72
N GLY A 1087 30.10 -16.66 -77.78
CA GLY A 1087 30.95 -15.52 -77.45
C GLY A 1087 31.38 -14.71 -78.68
N GLU A 1088 32.63 -14.27 -78.68
CA GLU A 1088 33.27 -13.53 -79.78
C GLU A 1088 33.76 -14.41 -80.94
N GLY A 1089 33.53 -15.74 -80.88
CA GLY A 1089 34.00 -16.69 -81.88
C GLY A 1089 35.51 -16.56 -82.14
N PRO A 1090 35.98 -16.39 -83.40
CA PRO A 1090 37.41 -16.24 -83.66
C PRO A 1090 38.00 -14.91 -83.16
N LEU A 1091 37.19 -13.90 -82.84
CA LEU A 1091 37.69 -12.61 -82.35
C LEU A 1091 38.25 -12.70 -80.93
N VAL A 1092 37.77 -13.65 -80.11
CA VAL A 1092 38.24 -13.85 -78.72
C VAL A 1092 39.76 -14.07 -78.64
N LEU A 1093 40.37 -14.60 -79.71
CA LEU A 1093 41.81 -14.88 -79.78
C LEU A 1093 42.65 -13.61 -79.90
N LEU A 1094 42.04 -12.47 -80.25
CA LEU A 1094 42.69 -11.17 -80.23
C LEU A 1094 42.97 -10.69 -78.80
N LYS A 1095 42.23 -11.20 -77.79
CA LYS A 1095 42.55 -10.96 -76.36
C LYS A 1095 43.93 -11.51 -75.95
N LEU A 1096 44.53 -12.41 -76.76
CA LEU A 1096 45.91 -12.88 -76.54
C LEU A 1096 46.98 -11.89 -77.05
N ARG A 1097 46.60 -10.86 -77.81
CA ARG A 1097 47.55 -9.84 -78.27
C ARG A 1097 48.14 -9.14 -77.05
N ASN A 1098 49.46 -9.15 -76.96
CA ASN A 1098 50.21 -8.53 -75.86
C ASN A 1098 49.92 -9.12 -74.47
N PHE A 1099 49.26 -10.26 -74.39
CA PHE A 1099 48.99 -10.96 -73.15
C PHE A 1099 50.28 -11.44 -72.48
N VAL A 1100 50.38 -11.22 -71.16
CA VAL A 1100 51.47 -11.70 -70.31
C VAL A 1100 50.86 -12.39 -69.10
N LEU A 1101 51.36 -13.58 -68.78
CA LEU A 1101 50.92 -14.31 -67.60
C LEU A 1101 51.61 -13.73 -66.36
N PRO A 1102 50.87 -13.28 -65.31
CA PRO A 1102 51.48 -12.65 -64.14
C PRO A 1102 52.38 -13.59 -63.33
N GLU A 1103 53.47 -13.06 -62.78
CA GLU A 1103 54.47 -13.81 -62.01
C GLU A 1103 54.02 -14.14 -60.57
N THR A 1104 53.02 -13.45 -60.04
CA THR A 1104 52.53 -13.61 -58.66
C THR A 1104 51.03 -13.86 -58.62
N VAL A 1105 50.60 -14.82 -57.78
CA VAL A 1105 49.21 -15.15 -57.49
C VAL A 1105 48.68 -14.27 -56.36
N PHE A 1106 49.46 -14.11 -55.29
CA PHE A 1106 49.12 -13.29 -54.13
C PHE A 1106 50.03 -12.07 -54.00
N GLU A 1107 49.46 -10.96 -53.52
CA GLU A 1107 50.20 -9.75 -53.16
C GLU A 1107 50.66 -9.83 -51.70
N LEU A 1108 51.95 -9.58 -51.47
CA LEU A 1108 52.55 -9.58 -50.12
C LEU A 1108 52.47 -8.22 -49.41
N SER A 1109 51.99 -7.19 -50.12
CA SER A 1109 51.86 -5.82 -49.61
C SER A 1109 50.44 -5.34 -49.92
N GLY A 1110 49.76 -4.80 -48.90
CA GLY A 1110 48.37 -4.35 -48.97
C GLY A 1110 48.13 -3.10 -49.82
N THR A 1111 48.71 -3.01 -51.01
CA THR A 1111 48.40 -2.01 -52.02
C THR A 1111 47.20 -2.49 -52.82
N SER A 1112 46.00 -2.11 -52.37
CA SER A 1112 44.77 -2.25 -53.14
C SER A 1112 44.88 -1.44 -54.44
N ALA A 1113 45.16 -2.11 -55.55
CA ALA A 1113 44.97 -1.57 -56.89
C ALA A 1113 43.59 -2.03 -57.40
N PHE A 1114 42.61 -1.13 -57.38
CA PHE A 1114 41.32 -1.35 -58.03
C PHE A 1114 41.47 -1.09 -59.54
N THR A 1115 41.60 -2.15 -60.34
CA THR A 1115 41.72 -2.07 -61.82
C THR A 1115 40.51 -2.65 -62.55
N GLY A 1116 39.37 -2.85 -61.86
CA GLY A 1116 38.16 -3.47 -62.41
C GLY A 1116 37.54 -2.79 -63.64
N ASN A 1117 37.92 -1.54 -63.93
CA ASN A 1117 37.42 -0.80 -65.09
C ASN A 1117 38.12 -1.15 -66.41
N ASP A 1118 39.28 -1.82 -66.39
CA ASP A 1118 40.07 -2.13 -67.60
C ASP A 1118 39.52 -3.31 -68.43
N GLU A 1119 38.62 -4.13 -67.89
CA GLU A 1119 37.92 -5.16 -68.68
C GLU A 1119 36.83 -4.49 -69.52
N ASP A 1120 35.94 -3.73 -68.88
CA ASP A 1120 34.85 -3.02 -69.55
C ASP A 1120 35.37 -1.91 -70.49
N ALA A 1121 36.39 -1.15 -70.07
CA ALA A 1121 36.96 -0.08 -70.91
C ALA A 1121 37.73 -0.62 -72.13
N GLY A 1122 38.36 -1.79 -72.02
CA GLY A 1122 39.06 -2.43 -73.15
C GLY A 1122 38.08 -2.91 -74.22
N ASP A 1123 37.04 -3.63 -73.80
CA ASP A 1123 35.97 -4.08 -74.69
C ASP A 1123 35.17 -2.88 -75.25
N THR A 1124 34.95 -1.82 -74.45
CA THR A 1124 34.26 -0.60 -74.92
C THR A 1124 35.05 0.13 -76.00
N VAL A 1125 36.39 0.25 -75.88
CA VAL A 1125 37.23 0.86 -76.91
C VAL A 1125 37.29 -0.04 -78.16
N GLU A 1126 37.40 -1.36 -78.01
CA GLU A 1126 37.41 -2.30 -79.14
C GLU A 1126 36.05 -2.41 -79.85
N GLU A 1127 34.93 -2.21 -79.16
CA GLU A 1127 33.60 -2.21 -79.79
C GLU A 1127 33.25 -0.88 -80.47
N THR A 1128 33.90 0.23 -80.08
CA THR A 1128 33.60 1.58 -80.56
C THR A 1128 34.55 2.08 -81.66
N ASP A 1129 35.83 1.68 -81.66
CA ASP A 1129 36.90 2.09 -82.59
C ASP A 1129 37.57 0.91 -83.30
#